data_AF-A0A964L883-F1
#
_entry.id   AF-A0A964L883-F1
#
_cell.length_a   1.000
_cell.length_b   1.000
_cell.length_c   1.000
_cell.angle_alpha   90.00
_cell.angle_beta   90.00
_cell.angle_gamma   90.00
#
_symmetry.space_group_name_H-M   'P 1'
#
loop_
_entity.id
_entity.type
_entity.pdbx_description
1 polymer ?
#
loop_
_entity_poly.entity_id
_entity_poly.type
_entity_poly.pdbx_seq_one_letter_code
_entity_poly.pdbx_strand_id
1 'polypeptide(L)'
;MALPMFVITLFVSAFLLFLVQPMIGKLILPKLGGTPQVWNTCMVFFQSVLLLGYAYTHTVSTRLKLRKQLMLHSALLAVPVVMLLIFPFYDTVRLWDPPTEGNPIWATLWILAIVVGTPFFVVSTSAPLLQRWFAYSGDPSAKDPYFLYGASNLGSLLSLFFYPVLIEPMTVLSSQTTIWFVGYVLLGGLVVYCAYMIYKVAPPDEVLAAEAAFANAPPPPAEVPEAVASAPVPAQSVAASTAVKSGPAPGGRSAQRKKGLKTPGKPDEPKTIEKAPIAPIVLTGATAEMTAWRRIRWVMLAAVPSSMMLGVTNYVSTDLSPFVYVWVVPLALYLLSFILVFMKMWTGKHVVTFASTGYTPHQIMLYVGQPLGLIVICFIVMKGGFDPLLPTVAVMLGFFATALACHGEMAVDRPNPRYLTEFFLLMSFGGMLGGLFNAIVAPVVFQEGVLEFYIAIIIACVVRPQYVASGWFDELILNAFPGFQGWVRNQGDEMAKSLGRTPPRTTYMFNIFLDIIFGLFILSIAYWTTSTLSPYYEDSAATLHKVMSFLKLPMTKAWEGIAANVFIMFIPMVFCFFFAGRPLRISLAVMGLLLGNMYYASRDTRGFLEARRTYFGLLKVMEHREFCHDEEENRDFNNKEDPWSAEGKPFAPPYYFTYLMHGTTYHGRNYYAVYSKDKLQKHRLDLSRLATTYYHRYGPVGAVMERDNWFTVPGGATTDIKGGLGAGKQNTFYADMRMPASLIGQMTASLGVGQIPMAALVDTWSEPPFATIGLGTGTMASYARPYQFMTYYEIDEVIREFSLPEVMTPEGPVPSGADGRFTYLQNAIRRGVNLEVLMGDARQSLEREPKRDPLNYKGSLVYYGEYGADKTVVMKSKKGSPSPRRDKFFKAINVDAFSSDAIPIHLVTKQAIQLYMDRLTDDGVLCVHTSNRHMDLVRPVARIAMELSKESQEKGGPVINCMVGKDLGEKERYMGHFTSEYVMIYRGDGFTKTLERNEKQKKDFIQSKTMKPMPVRDERERPQMGRAPDGWQILNSNVEWYDPYKDHGETRRVGGEYTYVKMPVTEKDSVWTDDYSHILSVVRWHWPWQ
;
A
#
# COMPACT_ATOMS: atom_id res chain seq x y z
N MET A 1 44.81 14.25 1.15
CA MET A 1 44.09 13.21 1.93
C MET A 1 42.71 13.64 2.43
N ALA A 2 42.31 14.93 2.33
CA ALA A 2 41.00 15.38 2.80
C ALA A 2 39.83 14.70 2.06
N LEU A 3 39.84 14.72 0.72
CA LEU A 3 38.76 14.14 -0.10
C LEU A 3 38.36 12.70 0.28
N PRO A 4 39.25 11.69 0.29
CA PRO A 4 38.85 10.31 0.59
C PRO A 4 38.29 10.14 2.01
N MET A 5 38.79 10.88 2.99
CA MET A 5 38.29 10.84 4.36
C MET A 5 36.87 11.41 4.48
N PHE A 6 36.61 12.54 3.82
CA PHE A 6 35.26 13.13 3.79
C PHE A 6 34.26 12.22 3.05
N VAL A 7 34.68 11.59 1.95
CA VAL A 7 33.87 10.61 1.20
C VAL A 7 33.53 9.41 2.07
N ILE A 8 34.52 8.77 2.73
CA ILE A 8 34.31 7.61 3.60
C ILE A 8 33.40 7.98 4.78
N THR A 9 33.65 9.12 5.42
CA THR A 9 32.85 9.56 6.57
C THR A 9 31.39 9.81 6.18
N LEU A 10 31.16 10.49 5.06
CA LEU A 10 29.81 10.72 4.53
C LEU A 10 29.12 9.41 4.13
N PHE A 11 29.85 8.50 3.49
CA PHE A 11 29.34 7.18 3.12
C PHE A 11 28.90 6.38 4.35
N VAL A 12 29.76 6.26 5.37
CA VAL A 12 29.47 5.52 6.61
C VAL A 12 28.32 6.19 7.37
N SER A 13 28.31 7.52 7.44
CA SER A 13 27.22 8.27 8.08
C SER A 13 25.87 7.97 7.41
N ALA A 14 25.83 8.03 6.08
CA ALA A 14 24.61 7.80 5.33
C ALA A 14 24.17 6.32 5.38
N PHE A 15 25.13 5.39 5.34
CA PHE A 15 24.89 3.97 5.52
C PHE A 15 24.23 3.69 6.87
N LEU A 16 24.79 4.19 7.98
CA LEU A 16 24.20 4.01 9.31
C LEU A 16 22.83 4.69 9.45
N LEU A 17 22.66 5.88 8.85
CA LEU A 17 21.39 6.63 8.87
C LEU A 17 20.26 5.88 8.16
N PHE A 18 20.55 5.13 7.10
CA PHE A 18 19.56 4.33 6.39
C PHE A 18 19.46 2.90 6.92
N LEU A 19 20.47 2.41 7.64
CA LEU A 19 20.44 1.10 8.29
C LEU A 19 19.50 1.08 9.50
N VAL A 20 19.47 2.18 10.25
CA VAL A 20 18.67 2.27 11.48
C VAL A 20 17.17 2.26 11.20
N GLN A 21 16.72 2.76 10.05
CA GLN A 21 15.30 2.90 9.71
C GLN A 21 14.58 1.54 9.61
N PRO A 22 15.00 0.59 8.75
CA PRO A 22 14.35 -0.72 8.69
C PRO A 22 14.59 -1.55 9.95
N MET A 23 15.74 -1.37 10.63
CA MET A 23 16.03 -2.05 11.89
C MET A 23 15.05 -1.65 13.00
N ILE A 24 14.86 -0.35 13.24
CA ILE A 24 13.88 0.14 14.23
C ILE A 24 12.46 -0.17 13.77
N GLY A 25 12.17 -0.02 12.46
CA GLY A 25 10.89 -0.41 11.87
C GLY A 25 10.53 -1.85 12.22
N LYS A 26 11.48 -2.79 12.07
CA LYS A 26 11.30 -4.20 12.41
C LYS A 26 11.17 -4.45 13.92
N LEU A 27 11.79 -3.65 14.78
CA LEU A 27 11.60 -3.73 16.24
C LEU A 27 10.17 -3.34 16.66
N ILE A 28 9.58 -2.33 16.02
CA ILE A 28 8.25 -1.80 16.40
C ILE A 28 7.09 -2.48 15.67
N LEU A 29 7.30 -2.95 14.43
CA LEU A 29 6.27 -3.52 13.56
C LEU A 29 5.42 -4.60 14.24
N PRO A 30 5.99 -5.52 15.03
CA PRO A 30 5.21 -6.57 15.63
C PRO A 30 4.21 -6.06 16.65
N LYS A 31 4.54 -4.98 17.36
CA LYS A 31 3.63 -4.38 18.35
C LYS A 31 2.53 -3.55 17.71
N LEU A 32 2.77 -3.01 16.52
CA LEU A 32 1.88 -2.06 15.85
C LEU A 32 1.12 -2.64 14.64
N GLY A 33 1.52 -3.82 14.16
CA GLY A 33 1.00 -4.44 12.95
C GLY A 33 1.85 -4.12 11.70
N GLY A 34 1.72 -4.95 10.66
CA GLY A 34 2.48 -4.88 9.40
C GLY A 34 2.00 -3.85 8.38
N THR A 35 1.32 -2.78 8.80
CA THR A 35 0.50 -1.94 7.90
C THR A 35 1.35 -0.88 7.18
N PRO A 36 1.00 -0.48 5.94
CA PRO A 36 1.67 0.62 5.24
C PRO A 36 1.66 1.94 6.02
N GLN A 37 0.66 2.14 6.89
CA GLN A 37 0.51 3.36 7.66
C GLN A 37 1.57 3.49 8.77
N VAL A 38 2.00 2.38 9.38
CA VAL A 38 3.13 2.36 10.33
C VAL A 38 4.38 2.91 9.64
N TRP A 39 4.66 2.40 8.45
CA TRP A 39 5.81 2.83 7.65
C TRP A 39 5.73 4.30 7.24
N ASN A 40 4.58 4.77 6.76
CA ASN A 40 4.38 6.18 6.43
C ASN A 40 4.63 7.10 7.63
N THR A 41 4.18 6.67 8.82
CA THR A 41 4.41 7.38 10.07
C THR A 41 5.90 7.44 10.41
N CYS A 42 6.61 6.32 10.29
CA CYS A 42 8.07 6.27 10.44
C CYS A 42 8.78 7.19 9.46
N MET A 43 8.36 7.22 8.19
CA MET A 43 8.94 8.06 7.16
C MET A 43 8.78 9.55 7.49
N VAL A 44 7.60 9.99 7.93
CA VAL A 44 7.39 11.37 8.37
C VAL A 44 8.27 11.71 9.56
N PHE A 45 8.41 10.81 10.52
CA PHE A 45 9.32 11.00 11.65
C PHE A 45 10.76 11.20 11.16
N PHE A 46 11.30 10.26 10.37
CA PHE A 46 12.68 10.33 9.90
C PHE A 46 12.93 11.56 9.02
N GLN A 47 11.99 11.94 8.15
CA GLN A 47 12.07 13.16 7.35
C GLN A 47 12.05 14.43 8.21
N SER A 48 11.23 14.45 9.26
CA SER A 48 11.15 15.58 10.19
C SER A 48 12.43 15.74 11.01
N VAL A 49 13.00 14.64 11.52
CA VAL A 49 14.25 14.67 12.27
C VAL A 49 15.46 14.98 11.36
N LEU A 50 15.44 14.52 10.11
CA LEU A 50 16.41 14.91 9.09
C LEU A 50 16.38 16.43 8.85
N LEU A 51 15.18 17.00 8.69
CA LEU A 51 14.99 18.45 8.57
C LEU A 51 15.54 19.20 9.79
N LEU A 52 15.30 18.71 11.00
CA LEU A 52 15.85 19.30 12.22
C LEU A 52 17.39 19.27 12.23
N GLY A 53 18.02 18.17 11.81
CA GLY A 53 19.48 18.08 11.71
C GLY A 53 20.07 19.04 10.67
N TYR A 54 19.36 19.25 9.57
CA TYR A 54 19.75 20.22 8.54
C TYR A 54 19.54 21.67 9.03
N ALA A 55 18.47 21.93 9.78
CA ALA A 55 18.20 23.23 10.41
C ALA A 55 19.27 23.58 11.46
N TYR A 56 19.68 22.59 12.27
CA TYR A 56 20.83 22.71 13.17
C TYR A 56 22.09 23.09 12.39
N THR A 57 22.40 22.35 11.32
CA THR A 57 23.60 22.58 10.51
C THR A 57 23.60 23.96 9.87
N HIS A 58 22.47 24.40 9.32
CA HIS A 58 22.32 25.75 8.77
C HIS A 58 22.52 26.81 9.85
N THR A 59 21.91 26.66 11.02
CA THR A 59 22.04 27.61 12.14
C THR A 59 23.47 27.69 12.67
N VAL A 60 24.13 26.55 12.86
CA VAL A 60 25.52 26.48 13.34
C VAL A 60 26.50 27.05 12.32
N SER A 61 26.32 26.73 11.04
CA SER A 61 27.20 27.20 9.97
C SER A 61 27.06 28.70 9.67
N THR A 62 25.90 29.31 9.94
CA THR A 62 25.64 30.73 9.70
C THR A 62 25.89 31.62 10.92
N ARG A 63 25.65 31.14 12.15
CA ARG A 63 25.74 31.96 13.36
C ARG A 63 27.03 31.80 14.15
N LEU A 64 27.74 30.68 14.02
CA LEU A 64 28.93 30.39 14.82
C LEU A 64 30.21 30.46 13.98
N LYS A 65 31.31 30.89 14.60
CA LYS A 65 32.66 30.78 14.03
C LYS A 65 33.09 29.32 13.94
N LEU A 66 33.90 28.96 12.95
CA LEU A 66 34.34 27.59 12.65
C LEU A 66 34.79 26.79 13.89
N ARG A 67 35.66 27.36 14.75
CA ARG A 67 36.13 26.66 15.97
C ARG A 67 35.00 26.28 16.93
N LYS A 68 34.01 27.17 17.11
CA LYS A 68 32.83 26.89 17.95
C LYS A 68 31.93 25.85 17.30
N GLN A 69 31.84 25.81 15.97
CA GLN A 69 31.11 24.77 15.24
C GLN A 69 31.71 23.38 15.51
N LEU A 70 33.05 23.27 15.39
CA LEU A 70 33.78 22.02 15.63
C LEU A 70 33.57 21.52 17.07
N MET A 71 33.76 22.39 18.07
CA MET A 71 33.58 22.03 19.49
C MET A 71 32.13 21.62 19.81
N LEU A 72 31.15 22.41 19.37
CA LEU A 72 29.74 22.13 19.62
C LEU A 72 29.32 20.80 19.00
N HIS A 73 29.73 20.54 17.75
CA HIS A 73 29.37 19.31 17.07
C HIS A 73 30.09 18.09 17.67
N SER A 74 31.36 18.22 18.08
CA SER A 74 32.06 17.15 18.80
C SER A 74 31.39 16.80 20.13
N ALA A 75 30.90 17.79 20.89
CA ALA A 75 30.12 17.54 22.10
C ALA A 75 28.77 16.87 21.80
N LEU A 76 28.10 17.29 20.72
CA LEU A 76 26.83 16.70 20.29
C LEU A 76 26.96 15.22 19.91
N LEU A 77 28.09 14.79 19.32
CA LEU A 77 28.36 13.38 18.98
C LEU A 77 28.44 12.46 20.20
N ALA A 78 28.74 12.98 21.40
CA ALA A 78 28.79 12.17 22.61
C ALA A 78 27.40 11.87 23.19
N VAL A 79 26.38 12.69 22.88
CA VAL A 79 25.04 12.58 23.48
C VAL A 79 24.36 11.25 23.15
N PRO A 80 24.32 10.78 21.89
CA PRO A 80 23.71 9.48 21.59
C PRO A 80 24.47 8.30 22.20
N VAL A 81 25.79 8.41 22.42
CA VAL A 81 26.55 7.34 23.09
C VAL A 81 26.05 7.16 24.52
N VAL A 82 25.96 8.25 25.28
CA VAL A 82 25.47 8.21 26.67
C VAL A 82 24.02 7.73 26.71
N MET A 83 23.18 8.25 25.80
CA MET A 83 21.78 7.85 25.73
C MET A 83 21.62 6.35 25.46
N LEU A 84 22.35 5.79 24.48
CA LEU A 84 22.21 4.38 24.09
C LEU A 84 22.82 3.40 25.10
N LEU A 85 23.74 3.86 25.95
CA LEU A 85 24.21 3.09 27.10
C LEU A 85 23.15 2.96 28.20
N ILE A 86 22.27 3.96 28.35
CA ILE A 86 21.19 3.97 29.35
C ILE A 86 19.91 3.33 28.80
N PHE A 87 19.57 3.63 27.54
CA PHE A 87 18.37 3.18 26.85
C PHE A 87 18.74 2.47 25.52
N PRO A 88 19.22 1.22 25.57
CA PRO A 88 19.51 0.45 24.36
C PRO A 88 18.25 0.27 23.50
N PHE A 89 18.41 0.31 22.16
CA PHE A 89 17.28 0.22 21.23
C PHE A 89 16.40 -1.01 21.48
N TYR A 90 17.02 -2.19 21.62
CA TYR A 90 16.33 -3.47 21.74
C TYR A 90 15.47 -3.53 23.01
N ASP A 91 16.08 -3.26 24.17
CA ASP A 91 15.38 -3.36 25.46
C ASP A 91 14.27 -2.31 25.59
N THR A 92 14.52 -1.08 25.12
CA THR A 92 13.54 0.01 25.22
C THR A 92 12.27 -0.30 24.43
N VAL A 93 12.39 -0.82 23.20
CA VAL A 93 11.22 -1.20 22.39
C VAL A 93 10.56 -2.47 22.94
N ARG A 94 11.35 -3.46 23.36
CA ARG A 94 10.84 -4.72 23.93
C ARG A 94 9.99 -4.49 25.17
N LEU A 95 10.35 -3.53 26.02
CA LEU A 95 9.64 -3.20 27.26
C LEU A 95 8.45 -2.23 27.07
N TRP A 96 8.29 -1.66 25.87
CA TRP A 96 7.24 -0.69 25.59
C TRP A 96 5.96 -1.32 25.02
N ASP A 97 4.81 -1.11 25.62
CA ASP A 97 3.52 -1.59 25.08
C ASP A 97 2.74 -0.47 24.39
N PRO A 98 2.23 -0.69 23.16
CA PRO A 98 1.43 0.30 22.46
C PRO A 98 0.05 0.46 23.12
N PRO A 99 -0.60 1.63 22.96
CA PRO A 99 -1.97 1.83 23.40
C PRO A 99 -2.91 0.81 22.75
N THR A 100 -3.83 0.24 23.54
CA THR A 100 -4.83 -0.73 23.06
C THR A 100 -6.07 -0.10 22.44
N GLU A 101 -6.25 1.22 22.59
CA GLU A 101 -7.42 1.96 22.12
C GLU A 101 -6.96 3.14 21.26
N GLY A 102 -7.55 3.29 20.07
CA GLY A 102 -7.34 4.44 19.18
C GLY A 102 -6.20 4.29 18.17
N ASN A 103 -5.96 5.36 17.41
CA ASN A 103 -4.99 5.39 16.33
C ASN A 103 -3.54 5.41 16.87
N PRO A 104 -2.72 4.38 16.58
CA PRO A 104 -1.38 4.26 17.17
C PRO A 104 -0.31 5.17 16.54
N ILE A 105 -0.66 6.03 15.57
CA ILE A 105 0.28 7.00 14.94
C ILE A 105 1.05 7.81 16.00
N TRP A 106 0.35 8.41 16.97
CA TRP A 106 1.01 9.24 17.99
C TRP A 106 1.94 8.43 18.88
N ALA A 107 1.52 7.24 19.28
CA ALA A 107 2.34 6.33 20.07
C ALA A 107 3.60 5.90 19.31
N THR A 108 3.47 5.66 18.00
CA THR A 108 4.58 5.35 17.08
C THR A 108 5.57 6.52 17.01
N LEU A 109 5.09 7.75 16.82
CA LEU A 109 5.96 8.94 16.79
C LEU A 109 6.69 9.15 18.12
N TRP A 110 6.00 8.92 19.25
CA TRP A 110 6.59 9.04 20.58
C TRP A 110 7.70 8.02 20.83
N ILE A 111 7.46 6.73 20.54
CA ILE A 111 8.49 5.71 20.76
C ILE A 111 9.70 5.94 19.84
N LEU A 112 9.48 6.36 18.60
CA LEU A 112 10.57 6.73 17.69
C LEU A 112 11.37 7.93 18.22
N ALA A 113 10.70 8.96 18.76
CA ALA A 113 11.36 10.12 19.35
C ALA A 113 12.26 9.72 20.53
N ILE A 114 11.78 8.84 21.40
CA ILE A 114 12.52 8.36 22.57
C ILE A 114 13.68 7.46 22.16
N VAL A 115 13.46 6.50 21.27
CA VAL A 115 14.42 5.44 20.96
C VAL A 115 15.48 5.92 19.99
N VAL A 116 15.07 6.44 18.83
CA VAL A 116 15.97 6.69 17.69
C VAL A 116 16.11 8.18 17.35
N GLY A 117 15.25 9.05 17.90
CA GLY A 117 15.22 10.48 17.58
C GLY A 117 16.56 11.18 17.76
N THR A 118 17.18 11.06 18.94
CA THR A 118 18.47 11.72 19.21
C THR A 118 19.63 11.13 18.38
N PRO A 119 19.86 9.80 18.33
CA PRO A 119 20.88 9.23 17.44
C PRO A 119 20.70 9.63 15.98
N PHE A 120 19.47 9.55 15.47
CA PHE A 120 19.16 9.90 14.08
C PHE A 120 19.39 11.38 13.80
N PHE A 121 18.95 12.27 14.70
CA PHE A 121 19.19 13.71 14.62
C PHE A 121 20.69 14.02 14.49
N VAL A 122 21.53 13.39 15.31
CA VAL A 122 22.97 13.67 15.27
C VAL A 122 23.61 13.15 13.98
N VAL A 123 23.30 11.92 13.55
CA VAL A 123 23.86 11.37 12.30
C VAL A 123 23.39 12.17 11.08
N SER A 124 22.16 12.69 11.09
CA SER A 124 21.60 13.44 9.96
C SER A 124 22.30 14.79 9.71
N THR A 125 22.93 15.36 10.74
CA THR A 125 23.67 16.63 10.62
C THR A 125 24.95 16.49 9.78
N SER A 126 25.53 15.28 9.70
CA SER A 126 26.84 15.04 9.08
C SER A 126 26.88 15.40 7.60
N ALA A 127 25.81 15.13 6.85
CA ALA A 127 25.80 15.30 5.39
C ALA A 127 26.07 16.76 4.94
N PRO A 128 25.23 17.74 5.31
CA PRO A 128 25.48 19.14 4.96
C PRO A 128 26.68 19.74 5.70
N LEU A 129 26.96 19.31 6.94
CA LEU A 129 28.02 19.88 7.76
C LEU A 129 29.41 19.53 7.23
N LEU A 130 29.64 18.24 6.93
CA LEU A 130 30.91 17.78 6.35
C LEU A 130 31.12 18.35 4.95
N GLN A 131 30.08 18.50 4.14
CA GLN A 131 30.19 19.18 2.84
C GLN A 131 30.59 20.65 2.99
N ARG A 132 30.01 21.36 3.97
CA ARG A 132 30.39 22.75 4.27
C ARG A 132 31.83 22.84 4.78
N TRP A 133 32.25 21.91 5.63
CA TRP A 133 33.62 21.84 6.12
C TRP A 133 34.62 21.48 5.02
N PHE A 134 34.26 20.60 4.09
CA PHE A 134 35.08 20.27 2.93
C PHE A 134 35.32 21.48 2.03
N ALA A 135 34.35 22.39 1.91
CA ALA A 135 34.54 23.65 1.18
C ALA A 135 35.68 24.52 1.75
N TYR A 136 36.03 24.36 3.03
CA TYR A 136 37.15 25.06 3.68
C TYR A 136 38.50 24.33 3.57
N SER A 137 38.55 23.13 2.97
CA SER A 137 39.76 22.30 2.94
C SER A 137 40.85 22.76 1.97
N GLY A 138 40.54 23.68 1.05
CA GLY A 138 41.47 24.14 0.01
C GLY A 138 41.71 23.13 -1.14
N ASP A 139 41.02 21.98 -1.14
CA ASP A 139 41.12 20.97 -2.19
C ASP A 139 40.57 21.50 -3.54
N PRO A 140 41.14 21.15 -4.72
CA PRO A 140 40.60 21.57 -6.02
C PRO A 140 39.13 21.21 -6.23
N SER A 141 38.67 20.09 -5.66
CA SER A 141 37.25 19.68 -5.72
C SER A 141 36.35 20.39 -4.70
N ALA A 142 36.91 21.18 -3.78
CA ALA A 142 36.15 21.95 -2.79
C ALA A 142 35.30 23.09 -3.42
N LYS A 143 35.57 23.47 -4.67
CA LYS A 143 34.81 24.49 -5.41
C LYS A 143 33.37 24.09 -5.73
N ASP A 144 33.11 22.79 -5.87
CA ASP A 144 31.78 22.21 -6.13
C ASP A 144 31.62 20.94 -5.26
N PRO A 145 31.36 21.07 -3.95
CA PRO A 145 31.32 19.93 -3.02
C PRO A 145 30.06 19.05 -3.20
N TYR A 146 29.11 19.43 -4.06
CA TYR A 146 27.81 18.77 -4.19
C TYR A 146 27.91 17.32 -4.69
N PHE A 147 29.00 16.90 -5.35
CA PHE A 147 29.20 15.49 -5.72
C PHE A 147 29.32 14.56 -4.50
N LEU A 148 29.74 15.08 -3.34
CA LEU A 148 29.79 14.33 -2.09
C LEU A 148 28.39 13.90 -1.62
N TYR A 149 27.36 14.62 -2.04
CA TYR A 149 25.97 14.20 -1.83
C TYR A 149 25.66 12.90 -2.59
N GLY A 150 26.23 12.70 -3.77
CA GLY A 150 26.15 11.43 -4.51
C GLY A 150 26.78 10.26 -3.75
N ALA A 151 27.94 10.47 -3.13
CA ALA A 151 28.61 9.47 -2.29
C ALA A 151 27.79 9.11 -1.04
N SER A 152 27.17 10.11 -0.40
CA SER A 152 26.23 9.91 0.71
C SER A 152 25.03 9.06 0.26
N ASN A 153 24.37 9.41 -0.85
CA ASN A 153 23.21 8.65 -1.34
C ASN A 153 23.58 7.22 -1.78
N LEU A 154 24.82 6.98 -2.25
CA LEU A 154 25.31 5.63 -2.52
C LEU A 154 25.39 4.78 -1.25
N GLY A 155 25.88 5.35 -0.14
CA GLY A 155 25.87 4.70 1.17
C GLY A 155 24.44 4.36 1.63
N SER A 156 23.51 5.31 1.46
CA SER A 156 22.09 5.09 1.74
C SER A 156 21.48 3.94 0.91
N LEU A 157 21.74 3.92 -0.40
CA LEU A 157 21.24 2.90 -1.31
C LEU A 157 21.79 1.51 -0.98
N LEU A 158 23.09 1.40 -0.69
CA LEU A 158 23.70 0.14 -0.31
C LEU A 158 23.17 -0.38 1.03
N SER A 159 22.89 0.51 1.98
CA SER A 159 22.25 0.10 3.23
C SER A 159 20.86 -0.50 3.00
N LEU A 160 20.05 0.12 2.14
CA LEU A 160 18.72 -0.38 1.79
C LEU A 160 18.76 -1.73 1.08
N PHE A 161 19.79 -1.98 0.27
CA PHE A 161 19.98 -3.27 -0.40
C PHE A 161 20.52 -4.35 0.56
N PHE A 162 21.56 -4.04 1.34
CA PHE A 162 22.18 -5.02 2.23
C PHE A 162 21.31 -5.40 3.42
N TYR A 163 20.40 -4.54 3.86
CA TYR A 163 19.54 -4.87 5.00
C TYR A 163 18.69 -6.14 4.77
N PRO A 164 17.79 -6.20 3.77
CA PRO A 164 16.98 -7.39 3.51
C PRO A 164 17.77 -8.57 2.92
N VAL A 165 18.86 -8.32 2.17
CA VAL A 165 19.59 -9.38 1.45
C VAL A 165 20.63 -10.08 2.33
N LEU A 166 21.28 -9.35 3.23
CA LEU A 166 22.44 -9.85 3.97
C LEU A 166 22.27 -9.73 5.49
N ILE A 167 21.89 -8.55 5.99
CA ILE A 167 21.90 -8.27 7.42
C ILE A 167 20.74 -9.00 8.13
N GLU A 168 19.53 -8.89 7.60
CA GLU A 168 18.35 -9.51 8.20
C GLU A 168 18.40 -11.05 8.21
N PRO A 169 18.81 -11.74 7.13
CA PRO A 169 18.87 -13.19 7.13
C PRO A 169 19.99 -13.76 8.02
N MET A 170 21.09 -13.03 8.18
CA MET A 170 22.30 -13.53 8.87
C MET A 170 22.38 -13.15 10.35
N THR A 171 21.63 -12.15 10.81
CA THR A 171 21.78 -11.61 12.17
C THR A 171 20.46 -11.36 12.88
N VAL A 172 20.41 -11.66 14.18
CA VAL A 172 19.28 -11.35 15.06
C VAL A 172 19.22 -9.85 15.41
N LEU A 173 18.03 -9.33 15.73
CA LEU A 173 17.85 -7.89 15.97
C LEU A 173 18.68 -7.34 17.13
N SER A 174 18.90 -8.11 18.21
CA SER A 174 19.75 -7.67 19.33
C SER A 174 21.20 -7.41 18.86
N SER A 175 21.76 -8.32 18.06
CA SER A 175 23.08 -8.17 17.44
C SER A 175 23.11 -6.98 16.47
N GLN A 176 22.07 -6.78 15.66
CA GLN A 176 21.97 -5.63 14.74
C GLN A 176 22.07 -4.30 15.50
N THR A 177 21.34 -4.15 16.61
CA THR A 177 21.39 -2.92 17.42
C THR A 177 22.78 -2.66 18.01
N THR A 178 23.49 -3.71 18.42
CA THR A 178 24.85 -3.63 18.94
C THR A 178 25.85 -3.24 17.83
N ILE A 179 25.76 -3.87 16.66
CA ILE A 179 26.59 -3.54 15.49
C ILE A 179 26.39 -2.08 15.08
N TRP A 180 25.15 -1.60 15.08
CA TRP A 180 24.85 -0.21 14.77
C TRP A 180 25.47 0.75 15.78
N PHE A 181 25.38 0.45 17.08
CA PHE A 181 25.99 1.25 18.14
C PHE A 181 27.51 1.35 17.98
N VAL A 182 28.20 0.23 17.72
CA VAL A 182 29.64 0.21 17.44
C VAL A 182 29.96 1.05 16.19
N GLY A 183 29.17 0.90 15.13
CA GLY A 183 29.28 1.70 13.92
C GLY A 183 29.14 3.21 14.18
N TYR A 184 28.21 3.60 15.05
CA TYR A 184 28.01 4.99 15.45
C TYR A 184 29.24 5.57 16.18
N VAL A 185 29.85 4.82 17.10
CA VAL A 185 31.07 5.24 17.81
C VAL A 185 32.23 5.44 16.82
N LEU A 186 32.39 4.52 15.87
CA LEU A 186 33.40 4.63 14.80
C LEU A 186 33.15 5.86 13.92
N LEU A 187 31.89 6.13 13.55
CA LEU A 187 31.50 7.33 12.81
C LEU A 187 31.86 8.60 13.60
N GLY A 188 31.59 8.64 14.91
CA GLY A 188 31.98 9.76 15.76
C GLY A 188 33.48 10.05 15.70
N GLY A 189 34.31 9.00 15.74
CA GLY A 189 35.76 9.10 15.56
C GLY A 189 36.16 9.68 14.19
N LEU A 190 35.52 9.23 13.11
CA LEU A 190 35.76 9.73 11.74
C LEU A 190 35.38 11.22 11.61
N VAL A 191 34.23 11.64 12.15
CA VAL A 191 33.78 13.04 12.09
C VAL A 191 34.72 13.95 12.89
N VAL A 192 35.16 13.52 14.08
CA VAL A 192 36.15 14.25 14.88
C VAL A 192 37.49 14.37 14.14
N TYR A 193 37.91 13.33 13.42
CA TYR A 193 39.11 13.38 12.59
C TYR A 193 38.97 14.37 11.41
N CYS A 194 37.83 14.38 10.73
CA CYS A 194 37.50 15.40 9.71
C CYS A 194 37.55 16.82 10.29
N ALA A 195 36.99 17.02 11.48
CA ALA A 195 37.01 18.30 12.19
C ALA A 195 38.46 18.75 12.50
N TYR A 196 39.31 17.82 12.96
CA TYR A 196 40.72 18.07 13.24
C TYR A 196 41.51 18.44 11.98
N MET A 197 41.26 17.81 10.83
CA MET A 197 41.91 18.18 9.57
C MET A 197 41.61 19.61 9.16
N ILE A 198 40.36 20.05 9.29
CA ILE A 198 39.96 21.43 8.95
C ILE A 198 40.51 22.44 9.95
N TYR A 199 40.55 22.08 11.24
CA TYR A 199 41.18 22.90 12.28
C TYR A 199 42.65 23.22 11.98
N LYS A 200 43.37 22.30 11.32
CA LYS A 200 44.78 22.49 10.93
C LYS A 200 45.00 23.39 9.71
N VAL A 201 44.04 23.47 8.79
CA VAL A 201 44.20 24.15 7.50
C VAL A 201 43.80 25.64 7.57
N ALA A 202 42.90 26.04 8.47
CA ALA A 202 42.28 27.37 8.43
C ALA A 202 42.82 28.38 9.47
N PRO A 203 43.35 29.55 9.05
CA PRO A 203 43.29 30.80 9.81
C PRO A 203 41.87 31.39 9.69
N PRO A 204 41.12 31.56 10.80
CA PRO A 204 39.69 31.84 10.77
C PRO A 204 39.27 33.24 10.32
N ASP A 205 40.18 34.21 10.22
CA ASP A 205 39.82 35.63 10.00
C ASP A 205 40.10 36.14 8.56
N GLU A 206 41.02 35.54 7.80
CA GLU A 206 41.33 35.97 6.43
C GLU A 206 40.36 35.44 5.37
N VAL A 207 39.83 34.22 5.53
CA VAL A 207 38.91 33.60 4.55
C VAL A 207 37.54 34.28 4.55
N LEU A 208 37.05 34.67 5.74
CA LEU A 208 35.81 35.45 5.88
C LEU A 208 35.99 36.90 5.39
N ALA A 209 37.17 37.49 5.58
CA ALA A 209 37.49 38.82 5.05
C ALA A 209 37.64 38.82 3.51
N ALA A 210 38.21 37.76 2.93
CA ALA A 210 38.32 37.59 1.49
C ALA A 210 36.95 37.34 0.82
N GLU A 211 36.07 36.54 1.43
CA GLU A 211 34.68 36.36 0.96
C GLU A 211 33.86 37.65 1.06
N ALA A 212 34.07 38.48 2.09
CA ALA A 212 33.41 39.78 2.23
C ALA A 212 33.95 40.83 1.22
N ALA A 213 35.25 40.82 0.92
CA ALA A 213 35.87 41.70 -0.05
C ALA A 213 35.44 41.38 -1.49
N PHE A 214 35.26 40.11 -1.84
CA PHE A 214 34.77 39.68 -3.15
C PHE A 214 33.26 39.96 -3.34
N ALA A 215 32.48 39.93 -2.26
CA ALA A 215 31.03 40.17 -2.28
C ALA A 215 30.65 41.66 -2.40
N ASN A 216 31.54 42.58 -2.03
CA ASN A 216 31.34 44.03 -2.12
C ASN A 216 32.01 44.66 -3.34
N ALA A 217 32.66 43.87 -4.20
CA ALA A 217 33.25 44.37 -5.43
C ALA A 217 32.13 44.67 -6.45
N PRO A 218 32.04 45.91 -7.00
CA PRO A 218 31.10 46.18 -8.08
C PRO A 218 31.39 45.27 -9.28
N PRO A 219 30.37 44.86 -10.07
CA PRO A 219 30.59 44.08 -11.26
C PRO A 219 31.62 44.79 -12.15
N PRO A 220 32.59 44.08 -12.76
CA PRO A 220 33.53 44.70 -13.66
C PRO A 220 32.75 45.45 -14.75
N PRO A 221 33.16 46.68 -15.12
CA PRO A 221 32.53 47.40 -16.22
C PRO A 221 32.48 46.49 -17.44
N ALA A 222 31.35 46.45 -18.13
CA ALA A 222 31.25 45.74 -19.40
C ALA A 222 32.31 46.32 -20.34
N GLU A 223 33.44 45.62 -20.50
CA GLU A 223 34.43 45.94 -21.52
C GLU A 223 33.73 45.80 -22.87
N VAL A 224 33.49 46.95 -23.50
CA VAL A 224 33.22 47.04 -24.92
C VAL A 224 34.42 46.40 -25.61
N PRO A 225 34.25 45.37 -26.45
CA PRO A 225 35.38 44.78 -27.16
C PRO A 225 35.99 45.84 -28.08
N GLU A 226 37.17 46.35 -27.70
CA GLU A 226 38.04 47.04 -28.64
C GLU A 226 38.41 46.08 -29.76
N ALA A 227 38.30 46.56 -31.00
CA ALA A 227 38.65 45.83 -32.20
C ALA A 227 40.14 45.46 -32.18
N VAL A 228 40.45 44.23 -31.76
CA VAL A 228 41.80 43.68 -31.92
C VAL A 228 41.96 43.18 -33.35
N ALA A 229 42.92 43.79 -34.02
CA ALA A 229 43.32 43.56 -35.39
C ALA A 229 43.67 42.10 -35.71
N SER A 230 43.39 41.75 -36.96
CA SER A 230 43.71 40.51 -37.67
C SER A 230 45.19 40.09 -37.60
N ALA A 231 45.43 38.80 -37.34
CA ALA A 231 46.62 38.07 -37.79
C ALA A 231 46.30 36.55 -37.93
N PRO A 232 47.02 35.80 -38.80
CA PRO A 232 46.41 34.84 -39.72
C PRO A 232 46.38 33.38 -39.25
N VAL A 233 45.39 32.64 -39.79
CA VAL A 233 45.23 31.19 -39.70
C VAL A 233 46.24 30.48 -40.64
N PRO A 234 46.99 29.45 -40.20
CA PRO A 234 47.71 28.56 -41.09
C PRO A 234 46.76 27.53 -41.72
N ALA A 235 46.98 27.29 -43.01
CA ALA A 235 46.18 26.47 -43.91
C ALA A 235 46.40 24.95 -43.75
N GLN A 236 45.52 24.21 -44.46
CA GLN A 236 45.60 22.79 -44.87
C GLN A 236 44.97 21.78 -43.87
N SER A 237 44.21 20.75 -44.29
CA SER A 237 44.09 20.06 -45.58
C SER A 237 42.72 19.40 -45.81
N VAL A 238 42.49 19.09 -47.08
CA VAL A 238 41.31 18.55 -47.78
C VAL A 238 41.21 17.01 -47.69
N ALA A 239 39.98 16.45 -47.67
CA ALA A 239 39.49 15.28 -48.47
C ALA A 239 38.07 14.88 -47.97
N ALA A 240 36.97 15.05 -48.73
CA ALA A 240 36.44 14.17 -49.80
C ALA A 240 35.96 12.79 -49.27
N SER A 241 34.83 12.19 -49.63
CA SER A 241 33.67 12.51 -50.46
C SER A 241 32.63 11.39 -50.22
N THR A 242 31.34 11.63 -50.49
CA THR A 242 30.53 10.76 -51.37
C THR A 242 29.17 11.42 -51.61
N ALA A 243 28.92 11.71 -52.88
CA ALA A 243 27.69 12.29 -53.40
C ALA A 243 26.80 11.20 -53.99
N VAL A 244 25.48 11.42 -53.98
CA VAL A 244 24.56 10.83 -54.95
C VAL A 244 23.79 11.98 -55.62
N LYS A 245 23.79 11.94 -56.96
CA LYS A 245 23.36 12.97 -57.92
C LYS A 245 21.85 12.98 -58.14
N SER A 246 21.34 14.15 -58.53
CA SER A 246 20.53 14.34 -59.76
C SER A 246 20.47 15.83 -60.13
N GLY A 247 20.94 16.20 -61.33
CA GLY A 247 20.85 17.57 -61.91
C GLY A 247 19.53 17.80 -62.68
N PRO A 248 19.44 18.71 -63.67
CA PRO A 248 20.37 19.78 -64.09
C PRO A 248 19.73 21.19 -64.15
N ALA A 249 20.61 22.20 -64.32
CA ALA A 249 20.34 23.63 -64.59
C ALA A 249 19.82 23.87 -66.05
N PRO A 250 19.58 25.10 -66.58
CA PRO A 250 20.52 26.25 -66.65
C PRO A 250 19.82 27.61 -66.35
N GLY A 251 20.44 28.78 -66.20
CA GLY A 251 21.76 29.34 -66.53
C GLY A 251 21.54 30.85 -66.78
N GLY A 252 22.54 31.71 -66.53
CA GLY A 252 22.48 33.09 -67.00
C GLY A 252 23.22 34.13 -66.15
N ARG A 253 24.49 34.35 -66.50
CA ARG A 253 25.35 35.45 -66.05
C ARG A 253 24.89 36.80 -66.64
N SER A 254 25.09 37.88 -65.88
CA SER A 254 25.83 39.12 -66.27
C SER A 254 25.56 40.20 -65.21
N ALA A 255 26.55 40.77 -64.52
CA ALA A 255 27.65 41.62 -64.97
C ALA A 255 27.21 43.00 -65.50
N GLN A 256 27.37 43.97 -64.60
CA GLN A 256 27.91 45.32 -64.84
C GLN A 256 27.03 46.46 -65.37
N ARG A 257 27.04 47.51 -64.52
CA ARG A 257 27.44 48.92 -64.75
C ARG A 257 26.37 49.97 -65.09
N LYS A 258 26.43 50.98 -64.20
CA LYS A 258 26.51 52.45 -64.41
C LYS A 258 25.23 53.30 -64.25
N LYS A 259 25.36 54.18 -63.24
CA LYS A 259 25.07 55.64 -63.19
C LYS A 259 23.62 56.13 -63.42
N GLY A 260 22.99 56.48 -62.30
CA GLY A 260 22.58 57.85 -61.97
C GLY A 260 21.32 58.43 -62.61
N LEU A 261 20.27 58.63 -61.80
CA LEU A 261 19.44 59.85 -61.78
C LEU A 261 18.52 59.83 -60.55
N LYS A 262 18.31 60.98 -59.91
CA LYS A 262 17.36 61.19 -58.80
C LYS A 262 15.94 61.36 -59.34
N THR A 263 14.96 60.67 -58.76
CA THR A 263 13.57 61.12 -58.62
C THR A 263 12.92 60.44 -57.40
N PRO A 264 11.91 61.08 -56.76
CA PRO A 264 11.54 60.82 -55.37
C PRO A 264 10.34 59.86 -55.20
N GLY A 265 10.37 59.10 -54.10
CA GLY A 265 9.20 58.71 -53.32
C GLY A 265 8.40 57.48 -53.78
N LYS A 266 8.57 56.35 -53.07
CA LYS A 266 7.52 55.43 -52.60
C LYS A 266 8.11 54.42 -51.58
N PRO A 267 7.30 53.87 -50.67
CA PRO A 267 7.62 53.67 -49.26
C PRO A 267 8.53 52.48 -49.00
N ASP A 268 9.31 52.58 -47.92
CA ASP A 268 10.17 51.52 -47.39
C ASP A 268 9.39 50.20 -47.22
N GLU A 269 9.84 49.16 -47.91
CA GLU A 269 9.53 47.78 -47.57
C GLU A 269 9.98 47.49 -46.12
N PRO A 270 9.22 46.71 -45.35
CA PRO A 270 9.58 46.40 -43.99
C PRO A 270 10.90 45.63 -43.98
N LYS A 271 11.95 46.23 -43.40
CA LYS A 271 13.20 45.52 -43.09
C LYS A 271 12.84 44.23 -42.39
N THR A 272 13.17 43.11 -43.02
CA THR A 272 13.21 41.79 -42.42
C THR A 272 14.07 41.90 -41.16
N ILE A 273 13.41 41.85 -40.00
CA ILE A 273 14.08 41.65 -38.73
C ILE A 273 14.70 40.27 -38.84
N GLU A 274 16.01 40.21 -39.10
CA GLU A 274 16.81 39.04 -38.80
C GLU A 274 16.50 38.69 -37.35
N LYS A 275 15.80 37.57 -37.14
CA LYS A 275 15.67 36.95 -35.84
C LYS A 275 17.09 36.59 -35.42
N ALA A 276 17.75 37.49 -34.70
CA ALA A 276 18.89 37.11 -33.89
C ALA A 276 18.45 35.88 -33.09
N PRO A 277 19.13 34.73 -33.21
CA PRO A 277 18.82 33.61 -32.34
C PRO A 277 19.02 34.14 -30.93
N ILE A 278 17.93 34.24 -30.17
CA ILE A 278 18.02 34.43 -28.73
C ILE A 278 18.69 33.16 -28.26
N ALA A 279 20.01 33.21 -28.13
CA ALA A 279 20.75 32.18 -27.43
C ALA A 279 20.03 32.01 -26.10
N PRO A 280 19.61 30.79 -25.72
CA PRO A 280 19.08 30.59 -24.39
C PRO A 280 20.19 31.03 -23.45
N ILE A 281 19.96 32.14 -22.74
CA ILE A 281 20.82 32.54 -21.65
C ILE A 281 20.60 31.46 -20.60
N VAL A 282 21.39 30.39 -20.68
CA VAL A 282 21.55 29.43 -19.60
C VAL A 282 22.37 30.17 -18.56
N LEU A 283 21.70 31.01 -17.76
CA LEU A 283 22.21 31.42 -16.46
C LEU A 283 22.45 30.12 -15.70
N THR A 284 23.72 29.78 -15.49
CA THR A 284 24.07 28.70 -14.56
C THR A 284 23.55 29.09 -13.17
N GLY A 285 22.88 28.18 -12.46
CA GLY A 285 22.27 28.47 -11.15
C GLY A 285 23.25 29.04 -10.11
N ALA A 286 24.57 28.85 -10.30
CA ALA A 286 25.61 29.37 -9.43
C ALA A 286 25.70 30.91 -9.38
N THR A 287 25.30 31.62 -10.45
CA THR A 287 25.39 33.10 -10.55
C THR A 287 24.03 33.80 -10.46
N ALA A 288 22.93 33.05 -10.49
CA ALA A 288 21.57 33.60 -10.42
C ALA A 288 21.22 34.10 -9.01
N GLU A 289 20.46 35.20 -8.93
CA GLU A 289 20.02 35.78 -7.66
C GLU A 289 19.18 34.82 -6.80
N MET A 290 19.31 34.98 -5.47
CA MET A 290 18.58 34.21 -4.48
C MET A 290 17.20 34.82 -4.20
N THR A 291 16.24 34.57 -5.09
CA THR A 291 14.86 35.06 -4.95
C THR A 291 14.00 34.13 -4.07
N ALA A 292 12.92 34.65 -3.49
CA ALA A 292 11.94 33.84 -2.75
C ALA A 292 11.28 32.76 -3.62
N TRP A 293 11.02 33.08 -4.89
CA TRP A 293 10.40 32.16 -5.83
C TRP A 293 11.30 30.96 -6.16
N ARG A 294 12.62 31.19 -6.30
CA ARG A 294 13.59 30.12 -6.50
C ARG A 294 13.62 29.13 -5.34
N ARG A 295 13.53 29.64 -4.09
CA ARG A 295 13.44 28.80 -2.89
C ARG A 295 12.17 27.96 -2.85
N ILE A 296 11.01 28.56 -3.14
CA ILE A 296 9.72 27.85 -3.23
C ILE A 296 9.79 26.77 -4.31
N ARG A 297 10.40 27.06 -5.45
CA ARG A 297 10.61 26.09 -6.52
C ARG A 297 11.42 24.87 -6.06
N TRP A 298 12.50 25.06 -5.30
CA TRP A 298 13.27 23.94 -4.75
C TRP A 298 12.45 23.08 -3.78
N VAL A 299 11.65 23.71 -2.93
CA VAL A 299 10.74 23.00 -2.01
C VAL A 299 9.76 22.14 -2.80
N MET A 300 9.13 22.70 -3.84
CA MET A 300 8.18 21.96 -4.68
C MET A 300 8.84 20.81 -5.46
N LEU A 301 10.02 21.04 -6.03
CA LEU A 301 10.77 20.02 -6.77
C LEU A 301 11.25 18.86 -5.87
N ALA A 302 11.40 19.06 -4.56
CA ALA A 302 11.66 17.98 -3.60
C ALA A 302 10.37 17.33 -3.08
N ALA A 303 9.31 18.10 -2.88
CA ALA A 303 8.04 17.62 -2.35
C ALA A 303 7.33 16.65 -3.29
N VAL A 304 7.33 16.95 -4.60
CA VAL A 304 6.63 16.15 -5.60
C VAL A 304 7.15 14.71 -5.67
N PRO A 305 8.45 14.43 -5.89
CA PRO A 305 8.93 13.06 -5.93
C PRO A 305 8.81 12.35 -4.58
N SER A 306 8.92 13.07 -3.44
CA SER A 306 8.71 12.49 -2.11
C SER A 306 7.26 12.02 -1.93
N SER A 307 6.28 12.84 -2.31
CA SER A 307 4.86 12.47 -2.29
C SER A 307 4.55 11.37 -3.33
N MET A 308 5.12 11.41 -4.54
CA MET A 308 4.92 10.31 -5.50
C MET A 308 5.50 8.99 -4.99
N MET A 309 6.67 8.99 -4.37
CA MET A 309 7.30 7.78 -3.81
C MET A 309 6.36 7.11 -2.81
N LEU A 310 5.86 7.87 -1.83
CA LEU A 310 4.94 7.35 -0.82
C LEU A 310 3.57 7.01 -1.41
N GLY A 311 3.12 7.74 -2.43
CA GLY A 311 1.87 7.48 -3.14
C GLY A 311 1.91 6.14 -3.89
N VAL A 312 2.99 5.89 -4.63
CA VAL A 312 3.25 4.60 -5.29
C VAL A 312 3.38 3.49 -4.24
N THR A 313 4.10 3.71 -3.14
CA THR A 313 4.19 2.73 -2.04
C THR A 313 2.82 2.38 -1.49
N ASN A 314 1.97 3.37 -1.19
CA ASN A 314 0.62 3.13 -0.67
C ASN A 314 -0.26 2.39 -1.66
N TYR A 315 -0.25 2.82 -2.92
CA TYR A 315 -1.06 2.22 -3.96
C TYR A 315 -0.64 0.76 -4.20
N VAL A 316 0.66 0.51 -4.35
CA VAL A 316 1.21 -0.84 -4.54
C VAL A 316 0.97 -1.71 -3.31
N SER A 317 1.13 -1.19 -2.09
CA SER A 317 0.92 -1.97 -0.87
C SER A 317 -0.56 -2.29 -0.62
N THR A 318 -1.48 -1.53 -1.21
CA THR A 318 -2.92 -1.80 -1.17
C THR A 318 -3.30 -2.92 -2.16
N ASP A 319 -2.64 -2.99 -3.32
CA ASP A 319 -2.99 -3.89 -4.43
C ASP A 319 -2.13 -5.16 -4.56
N LEU A 320 -0.93 -5.23 -3.97
CA LEU A 320 0.01 -6.34 -4.19
C LEU A 320 0.45 -7.07 -2.92
N SER A 321 -0.17 -6.80 -1.77
CA SER A 321 0.26 -7.17 -0.41
C SER A 321 1.27 -6.19 0.22
N PRO A 322 1.06 -5.77 1.48
CA PRO A 322 2.05 -5.02 2.25
C PRO A 322 3.17 -5.97 2.72
N PHE A 323 4.06 -6.33 1.81
CA PHE A 323 5.29 -7.03 2.18
C PHE A 323 6.28 -6.05 2.81
N VAL A 324 6.95 -6.49 3.89
CA VAL A 324 7.81 -5.65 4.77
C VAL A 324 8.89 -4.87 4.02
N TYR A 325 9.28 -5.27 2.80
CA TYR A 325 10.32 -4.58 2.01
C TYR A 325 9.86 -4.04 0.64
N VAL A 326 8.57 -4.09 0.28
CA VAL A 326 8.12 -3.55 -1.01
C VAL A 326 8.40 -2.05 -1.13
N TRP A 327 8.36 -1.31 -0.01
CA TRP A 327 8.71 0.11 0.03
C TRP A 327 10.18 0.41 -0.25
N VAL A 328 11.08 -0.57 -0.10
CA VAL A 328 12.52 -0.40 -0.37
C VAL A 328 12.75 -0.05 -1.82
N VAL A 329 11.94 -0.58 -2.74
CA VAL A 329 12.10 -0.37 -4.19
C VAL A 329 11.83 1.09 -4.59
N PRO A 330 10.66 1.71 -4.27
CA PRO A 330 10.44 3.14 -4.47
C PRO A 330 11.52 4.03 -3.85
N LEU A 331 11.94 3.75 -2.62
CA LEU A 331 12.96 4.54 -1.93
C LEU A 331 14.35 4.39 -2.58
N ALA A 332 14.71 3.19 -3.03
CA ALA A 332 15.95 2.94 -3.76
C ALA A 332 15.96 3.70 -5.09
N LEU A 333 14.85 3.71 -5.83
CA LEU A 333 14.71 4.50 -7.06
C LEU A 333 14.78 6.02 -6.77
N TYR A 334 14.16 6.47 -5.68
CA TYR A 334 14.26 7.86 -5.23
C TYR A 334 15.73 8.27 -4.96
N LEU A 335 16.47 7.47 -4.19
CA LEU A 335 17.89 7.75 -3.91
C LEU A 335 18.77 7.63 -5.14
N LEU A 336 18.53 6.63 -5.99
CA LEU A 336 19.25 6.44 -7.25
C LEU A 336 19.11 7.68 -8.14
N SER A 337 17.94 8.33 -8.15
CA SER A 337 17.76 9.56 -8.91
C SER A 337 18.69 10.68 -8.40
N PHE A 338 18.89 10.83 -7.09
CA PHE A 338 19.86 11.78 -6.54
C PHE A 338 21.30 11.43 -6.89
N ILE A 339 21.67 10.14 -6.85
CA ILE A 339 23.01 9.69 -7.25
C ILE A 339 23.26 10.09 -8.71
N LEU A 340 22.35 9.76 -9.61
CA LEU A 340 22.53 10.01 -11.04
C LEU A 340 22.61 11.51 -11.36
N VAL A 341 21.75 12.35 -10.78
CA VAL A 341 21.70 13.79 -11.13
C VAL A 341 22.84 14.62 -10.52
N PHE A 342 23.36 14.22 -9.35
CA PHE A 342 24.49 14.92 -8.70
C PHE A 342 25.86 14.39 -9.15
N MET A 343 25.91 13.34 -9.96
CA MET A 343 27.12 12.94 -10.67
C MET A 343 27.38 13.87 -11.86
N LYS A 344 28.67 14.23 -12.07
CA LYS A 344 29.14 15.17 -13.11
C LYS A 344 28.71 14.80 -14.56
N MET A 345 28.25 13.57 -14.77
CA MET A 345 27.81 13.01 -16.04
C MET A 345 26.43 13.54 -16.51
N TRP A 346 25.52 13.87 -15.59
CA TRP A 346 24.12 14.19 -15.92
C TRP A 346 23.94 15.53 -16.65
N THR A 347 24.76 16.52 -16.29
CA THR A 347 24.73 17.88 -16.87
C THR A 347 25.86 18.13 -17.89
N GLY A 348 26.73 17.14 -18.13
CA GLY A 348 27.88 17.26 -19.01
C GLY A 348 27.51 17.04 -20.47
N LYS A 349 27.91 17.96 -21.37
CA LYS A 349 27.71 17.84 -22.82
C LYS A 349 28.51 16.70 -23.49
N HIS A 350 29.43 16.05 -22.78
CA HIS A 350 30.50 15.26 -23.40
C HIS A 350 30.36 13.73 -23.35
N VAL A 351 29.36 13.16 -22.67
CA VAL A 351 29.45 11.72 -22.32
C VAL A 351 28.44 10.82 -23.03
N VAL A 352 27.30 11.31 -23.51
CA VAL A 352 26.36 10.43 -24.24
C VAL A 352 25.66 11.17 -25.38
N THR A 353 26.35 11.33 -26.50
CA THR A 353 25.70 11.58 -27.81
C THR A 353 25.05 10.27 -28.29
N PHE A 354 23.89 9.91 -27.74
CA PHE A 354 22.96 9.08 -28.49
C PHE A 354 22.36 9.97 -29.57
N ALA A 355 22.80 9.75 -30.81
CA ALA A 355 22.50 10.54 -32.00
C ALA A 355 23.16 11.93 -32.07
N SER A 356 23.45 12.33 -33.31
CA SER A 356 24.13 13.54 -33.78
C SER A 356 23.46 14.89 -33.43
N THR A 357 22.60 14.94 -32.41
CA THR A 357 21.68 16.05 -32.11
C THR A 357 22.03 16.88 -30.86
N GLY A 358 23.01 16.50 -30.03
CA GLY A 358 23.57 17.38 -28.99
C GLY A 358 22.73 17.63 -27.73
N TYR A 359 21.72 16.80 -27.44
CA TYR A 359 20.90 16.91 -26.22
C TYR A 359 21.61 16.30 -24.99
N THR A 360 21.46 16.92 -23.83
CA THR A 360 21.92 16.36 -22.55
C THR A 360 20.95 15.28 -22.02
N PRO A 361 21.41 14.29 -21.22
CA PRO A 361 20.53 13.30 -20.59
C PRO A 361 19.37 13.91 -19.82
N HIS A 362 19.61 15.02 -19.12
CA HIS A 362 18.59 15.80 -18.43
C HIS A 362 17.49 16.30 -19.37
N GLN A 363 17.85 16.85 -20.53
CA GLN A 363 16.90 17.32 -21.53
C GLN A 363 16.07 16.17 -22.10
N ILE A 364 16.69 15.02 -22.42
CA ILE A 364 15.97 13.84 -22.89
C ILE A 364 14.93 13.38 -21.85
N MET A 365 15.31 13.39 -20.57
CA MET A 365 14.39 13.05 -19.48
C MET A 365 13.19 14.01 -19.42
N LEU A 366 13.39 15.32 -19.59
CA LEU A 366 12.30 16.30 -19.61
C LEU A 366 11.39 16.17 -20.84
N TYR A 367 11.99 16.03 -22.03
CA TYR A 367 11.25 16.01 -23.30
C TYR A 367 10.49 14.72 -23.55
N VAL A 368 11.05 13.58 -23.13
CA VAL A 368 10.52 12.25 -23.48
C VAL A 368 10.28 11.40 -22.25
N GLY A 369 11.27 11.27 -21.37
CA GLY A 369 11.24 10.33 -20.24
C GLY A 369 10.07 10.56 -19.27
N GLN A 370 9.99 11.75 -18.69
CA GLN A 370 8.94 12.10 -17.74
C GLN A 370 7.53 12.10 -18.37
N PRO A 371 7.26 12.76 -19.53
CA PRO A 371 5.93 12.68 -20.17
C PRO A 371 5.46 11.26 -20.44
N LEU A 372 6.35 10.41 -20.97
CA LEU A 372 6.03 9.01 -21.23
C LEU A 372 5.74 8.26 -19.92
N GLY A 373 6.57 8.48 -18.90
CA GLY A 373 6.37 7.90 -17.56
C GLY A 373 5.02 8.29 -16.94
N LEU A 374 4.63 9.57 -17.02
CA LEU A 374 3.35 10.06 -16.50
C LEU A 374 2.17 9.47 -17.24
N ILE A 375 2.25 9.31 -18.57
CA ILE A 375 1.21 8.67 -19.37
C ILE A 375 1.04 7.21 -18.99
N VAL A 376 2.16 6.48 -18.86
CA VAL A 376 2.15 5.08 -18.43
C VAL A 376 1.51 4.94 -17.04
N ILE A 377 1.85 5.82 -16.11
CA ILE A 377 1.22 5.85 -14.79
C ILE A 377 -0.28 6.11 -14.91
N CYS A 378 -0.70 7.15 -15.64
CA CYS A 378 -2.12 7.46 -15.81
C CYS A 378 -2.89 6.29 -16.42
N PHE A 379 -2.31 5.61 -17.42
CA PHE A 379 -2.91 4.43 -18.03
C PHE A 379 -3.15 3.30 -17.03
N ILE A 380 -2.16 3.00 -16.20
CA ILE A 380 -2.24 1.89 -15.24
C ILE A 380 -3.22 2.23 -14.12
N VAL A 381 -3.16 3.45 -13.60
CA VAL A 381 -4.08 3.93 -12.56
C VAL A 381 -5.53 3.94 -13.07
N MET A 382 -5.75 4.34 -14.33
CA MET A 382 -7.09 4.35 -14.93
C MET A 382 -7.65 2.95 -15.17
N LYS A 383 -6.80 1.97 -15.51
CA LYS A 383 -7.20 0.56 -15.68
C LYS A 383 -7.65 -0.09 -14.35
N GLY A 384 -7.36 0.53 -13.20
CA GLY A 384 -7.89 0.10 -11.91
C GLY A 384 -7.20 -1.12 -11.29
N GLY A 385 -5.93 -1.40 -11.63
CA GLY A 385 -5.17 -2.45 -10.94
C GLY A 385 -3.71 -2.59 -11.37
N PHE A 386 -2.87 -3.03 -10.42
CA PHE A 386 -1.42 -3.28 -10.56
C PHE A 386 -1.05 -4.74 -10.87
N ASP A 387 -2.05 -5.56 -11.16
CA ASP A 387 -1.92 -6.98 -11.44
C ASP A 387 -1.98 -7.25 -12.96
N PRO A 388 -0.97 -7.87 -13.60
CA PRO A 388 0.24 -8.51 -13.07
C PRO A 388 1.46 -7.58 -12.86
N LEU A 389 2.60 -8.14 -12.40
CA LEU A 389 3.90 -7.49 -12.14
C LEU A 389 4.32 -6.38 -13.14
N LEU A 390 4.00 -6.53 -14.43
CA LEU A 390 4.42 -5.61 -15.48
C LEU A 390 3.89 -4.18 -15.27
N PRO A 391 2.58 -3.93 -15.08
CA PRO A 391 2.04 -2.65 -14.61
C PRO A 391 2.79 -2.05 -13.42
N THR A 392 3.12 -2.86 -12.40
CA THR A 392 3.84 -2.38 -11.22
C THR A 392 5.23 -1.85 -11.57
N VAL A 393 6.00 -2.63 -12.33
CA VAL A 393 7.32 -2.19 -12.80
C VAL A 393 7.21 -0.92 -13.65
N ALA A 394 6.20 -0.84 -14.52
CA ALA A 394 5.99 0.32 -15.39
C ALA A 394 5.67 1.60 -14.60
N VAL A 395 4.85 1.53 -13.54
CA VAL A 395 4.60 2.66 -12.63
C VAL A 395 5.87 3.06 -11.86
N MET A 396 6.64 2.09 -11.37
CA MET A 396 7.92 2.37 -10.68
C MET A 396 8.89 3.12 -11.60
N LEU A 397 8.99 2.71 -12.87
CA LEU A 397 9.81 3.39 -13.87
C LEU A 397 9.29 4.80 -14.20
N GLY A 398 7.97 4.97 -14.31
CA GLY A 398 7.35 6.28 -14.52
C GLY A 398 7.59 7.24 -13.34
N PHE A 399 7.53 6.72 -12.11
CA PHE A 399 7.86 7.47 -10.90
C PHE A 399 9.34 7.86 -10.91
N PHE A 400 10.23 6.92 -11.21
CA PHE A 400 11.67 7.16 -11.28
C PHE A 400 12.03 8.22 -12.33
N ALA A 401 11.40 8.17 -13.51
CA ALA A 401 11.57 9.19 -14.55
C ALA A 401 11.14 10.58 -14.07
N THR A 402 10.04 10.64 -13.32
CA THR A 402 9.54 11.90 -12.73
C THR A 402 10.47 12.44 -11.63
N ALA A 403 11.01 11.55 -10.79
CA ALA A 403 12.01 11.91 -9.79
C ALA A 403 13.30 12.43 -10.44
N LEU A 404 13.80 11.76 -11.48
CA LEU A 404 14.96 12.21 -12.26
C LEU A 404 14.76 13.58 -12.90
N ALA A 405 13.57 13.87 -13.41
CA ALA A 405 13.25 15.19 -13.96
C ALA A 405 13.29 16.27 -12.87
N CYS A 406 12.62 16.06 -11.74
CA CYS A 406 12.53 17.05 -10.67
C CYS A 406 13.88 17.27 -9.96
N HIS A 407 14.58 16.19 -9.61
CA HIS A 407 15.90 16.28 -8.99
C HIS A 407 16.95 16.79 -9.98
N GLY A 408 16.81 16.49 -11.28
CA GLY A 408 17.66 17.02 -12.33
C GLY A 408 17.57 18.55 -12.44
N GLU A 409 16.35 19.09 -12.44
CA GLU A 409 16.11 20.54 -12.43
C GLU A 409 16.74 21.19 -11.19
N MET A 410 16.61 20.55 -10.03
CA MET A 410 17.20 21.03 -8.78
C MET A 410 18.74 20.99 -8.82
N ALA A 411 19.33 19.95 -9.40
CA ALA A 411 20.77 19.83 -9.57
C ALA A 411 21.32 20.87 -10.55
N VAL A 412 20.60 21.20 -11.62
CA VAL A 412 20.96 22.26 -12.57
C VAL A 412 20.86 23.65 -11.92
N ASP A 413 19.82 23.88 -11.12
CA ASP A 413 19.59 25.16 -10.42
C ASP A 413 20.29 25.27 -9.06
N ARG A 414 21.25 24.37 -8.74
CA ARG A 414 21.97 24.41 -7.45
C ARG A 414 22.74 25.73 -7.27
N PRO A 415 22.70 26.34 -6.06
CA PRO A 415 23.36 27.63 -5.82
C PRO A 415 24.86 27.47 -5.52
N ASN A 416 25.55 28.61 -5.43
CA ASN A 416 26.93 28.67 -4.96
C ASN A 416 27.09 27.97 -3.57
N PRO A 417 28.24 27.31 -3.28
CA PRO A 417 28.52 26.67 -1.98
C PRO A 417 28.26 27.52 -0.73
N ARG A 418 28.23 28.85 -0.83
CA ARG A 418 27.80 29.75 0.25
C ARG A 418 26.40 29.45 0.78
N TYR A 419 25.47 29.09 -0.11
CA TYR A 419 24.07 28.78 0.22
C TYR A 419 23.82 27.26 0.33
N LEU A 420 24.88 26.45 0.42
CA LEU A 420 24.79 24.98 0.40
C LEU A 420 23.89 24.44 1.52
N THR A 421 24.06 24.95 2.75
CA THR A 421 23.27 24.48 3.90
C THR A 421 21.81 24.93 3.82
N GLU A 422 21.53 26.10 3.24
CA GLU A 422 20.17 26.59 2.99
C GLU A 422 19.48 25.75 1.90
N PHE A 423 20.19 25.42 0.83
CA PHE A 423 19.70 24.58 -0.25
C PHE A 423 19.29 23.19 0.24
N PHE A 424 20.17 22.51 1.01
CA PHE A 424 19.82 21.21 1.59
C PHE A 424 18.67 21.32 2.60
N LEU A 425 18.62 22.38 3.40
CA LEU A 425 17.50 22.63 4.31
C LEU A 425 16.17 22.69 3.56
N LEU A 426 16.08 23.50 2.50
CA LEU A 426 14.87 23.64 1.67
C LEU A 426 14.52 22.34 0.92
N MET A 427 15.52 21.61 0.44
CA MET A 427 15.33 20.27 -0.15
C MET A 427 14.72 19.29 0.86
N SER A 428 15.26 19.22 2.07
CA SER A 428 14.73 18.36 3.14
C SER A 428 13.34 18.79 3.61
N PHE A 429 13.07 20.10 3.63
CA PHE A 429 11.75 20.65 3.94
C PHE A 429 10.71 20.23 2.91
N GLY A 430 11.03 20.33 1.61
CA GLY A 430 10.18 19.82 0.55
C GLY A 430 9.92 18.32 0.69
N GLY A 431 10.97 17.53 0.92
CA GLY A 431 10.84 16.08 1.16
C GLY A 431 9.89 15.75 2.31
N MET A 432 10.03 16.44 3.44
CA MET A 432 9.16 16.32 4.62
C MET A 432 7.72 16.74 4.31
N LEU A 433 7.49 17.84 3.59
CA LEU A 433 6.13 18.27 3.20
C LEU A 433 5.43 17.21 2.33
N GLY A 434 6.15 16.62 1.38
CA GLY A 434 5.62 15.53 0.55
C GLY A 434 5.23 14.30 1.38
N GLY A 435 6.01 13.99 2.42
CA GLY A 435 5.69 12.90 3.34
C GLY A 435 4.54 13.20 4.30
N LEU A 436 4.53 14.40 4.88
CA LEU A 436 3.48 14.88 5.76
C LEU A 436 2.12 14.89 5.04
N PHE A 437 2.12 15.32 3.78
CA PHE A 437 0.94 15.28 2.94
C PHE A 437 0.39 13.86 2.82
N ASN A 438 1.22 12.87 2.49
CA ASN A 438 0.73 11.50 2.27
C ASN A 438 0.42 10.71 3.56
N ALA A 439 1.16 10.94 4.64
CA ALA A 439 1.02 10.12 5.84
C ALA A 439 -0.02 10.67 6.83
N ILE A 440 -0.24 11.99 6.86
CA ILE A 440 -1.10 12.65 7.85
C ILE A 440 -2.25 13.41 7.17
N VAL A 441 -1.96 14.31 6.23
CA VAL A 441 -2.99 15.17 5.65
C VAL A 441 -3.96 14.37 4.79
N ALA A 442 -3.44 13.59 3.84
CA ALA A 442 -4.24 12.86 2.87
C ALA A 442 -5.18 11.81 3.52
N PRO A 443 -4.75 10.98 4.49
CA PRO A 443 -5.65 10.03 5.14
C PRO A 443 -6.77 10.70 5.95
N VAL A 444 -6.53 11.91 6.48
CA VAL A 444 -7.53 12.66 7.26
C VAL A 444 -8.52 13.40 6.37
N VAL A 445 -8.03 13.99 5.26
CA VAL A 445 -8.84 14.79 4.33
C VAL A 445 -9.56 13.91 3.30
N PHE A 446 -8.89 12.87 2.79
CA PHE A 446 -9.41 11.97 1.76
C PHE A 446 -9.72 10.61 2.38
N GLN A 447 -10.88 10.51 3.03
CA GLN A 447 -11.33 9.27 3.68
C GLN A 447 -11.85 8.23 2.65
N GLU A 448 -12.36 8.71 1.52
CA GLU A 448 -12.90 7.92 0.41
C GLU A 448 -11.85 7.73 -0.70
N GLY A 449 -10.93 6.77 -0.51
CA GLY A 449 -9.95 6.37 -1.52
C GLY A 449 -8.56 7.02 -1.42
N VAL A 450 -7.70 6.81 -2.43
CA VAL A 450 -6.27 7.19 -2.44
C VAL A 450 -6.00 8.33 -3.43
N LEU A 451 -6.46 9.55 -3.09
CA LEU A 451 -6.37 10.73 -3.97
C LEU A 451 -4.98 11.37 -4.00
N GLU A 452 -4.16 11.16 -2.98
CA GLU A 452 -2.84 11.78 -2.87
C GLU A 452 -1.92 11.45 -4.06
N PHE A 453 -2.01 10.25 -4.62
CA PHE A 453 -1.20 9.85 -5.76
C PHE A 453 -1.61 10.59 -7.04
N TYR A 454 -2.93 10.77 -7.27
CA TYR A 454 -3.46 11.56 -8.39
C TYR A 454 -3.03 13.03 -8.30
N ILE A 455 -3.11 13.60 -7.10
CA ILE A 455 -2.69 14.98 -6.83
C ILE A 455 -1.19 15.13 -7.11
N ALA A 456 -0.36 14.18 -6.65
CA ALA A 456 1.09 14.21 -6.88
C ALA A 456 1.44 14.16 -8.39
N ILE A 457 0.73 13.35 -9.18
CA ILE A 457 0.89 13.29 -10.65
C ILE A 457 0.56 14.64 -11.30
N ILE A 458 -0.53 15.29 -10.88
CA ILE A 458 -0.94 16.60 -11.42
C ILE A 458 0.10 17.67 -11.05
N ILE A 459 0.55 17.72 -9.79
CA ILE A 459 1.56 18.68 -9.36
C ILE A 459 2.90 18.42 -10.08
N ALA A 460 3.25 17.17 -10.38
CA ALA A 460 4.43 16.83 -11.17
C ALA A 460 4.42 17.43 -12.58
N CYS A 461 3.24 17.62 -13.17
CA CYS A 461 3.08 18.35 -14.41
C CYS A 461 3.27 19.86 -14.23
N VAL A 462 2.79 20.42 -13.11
CA VAL A 462 2.84 21.87 -12.82
C VAL A 462 4.26 22.36 -12.58
N VAL A 463 5.07 21.60 -11.85
CA VAL A 463 6.45 22.01 -11.46
C VAL A 463 7.46 21.94 -12.60
N ARG A 464 7.05 21.47 -13.78
CA ARG A 464 7.92 21.37 -14.96
C ARG A 464 8.43 22.76 -15.38
N PRO A 465 9.68 22.88 -15.82
CA PRO A 465 10.16 24.11 -16.45
C PRO A 465 9.42 24.35 -17.77
N GLN A 466 9.15 25.62 -18.09
CA GLN A 466 8.72 26.00 -19.43
C GLN A 466 9.94 26.11 -20.33
N TYR A 467 10.11 25.17 -21.25
CA TYR A 467 11.27 25.12 -22.15
C TYR A 467 10.93 25.46 -23.61
N VAL A 468 9.64 25.69 -23.94
CA VAL A 468 9.24 26.25 -25.24
C VAL A 468 8.42 27.53 -25.02
N ALA A 469 8.78 28.61 -25.73
CA ALA A 469 8.07 29.88 -25.67
C ALA A 469 6.68 29.79 -26.32
N SER A 470 6.58 29.11 -27.46
CA SER A 470 5.37 28.86 -28.26
C SER A 470 5.21 27.36 -28.52
N GLY A 471 4.06 26.75 -28.20
CA GLY A 471 3.80 25.37 -28.60
C GLY A 471 3.76 25.27 -30.13
N TRP A 472 4.10 24.09 -30.69
CA TRP A 472 4.10 23.89 -32.15
C TRP A 472 2.75 24.24 -32.80
N PHE A 473 1.64 23.96 -32.11
CA PHE A 473 0.29 24.30 -32.57
C PHE A 473 0.00 25.80 -32.46
N ASP A 474 0.57 26.46 -31.45
CA ASP A 474 0.44 27.90 -31.28
C ASP A 474 1.18 28.62 -32.41
N GLU A 475 2.37 28.13 -32.78
CA GLU A 475 3.11 28.63 -33.95
C GLU A 475 2.36 28.37 -35.24
N LEU A 476 1.73 27.20 -35.39
CA LEU A 476 0.90 26.90 -36.55
C LEU A 476 -0.24 27.91 -36.71
N ILE A 477 -0.98 28.22 -35.64
CA ILE A 477 -2.08 29.21 -35.66
C ILE A 477 -1.53 30.61 -35.96
N LEU A 478 -0.47 31.03 -35.25
CA LEU A 478 0.10 32.37 -35.40
C LEU A 478 0.69 32.59 -36.79
N ASN A 479 1.31 31.55 -37.38
CA ASN A 479 1.85 31.60 -38.73
C ASN A 479 0.75 31.53 -39.81
N ALA A 480 -0.35 30.81 -39.54
CA ALA A 480 -1.51 30.75 -40.44
C ALA A 480 -2.29 32.07 -40.51
N PHE A 481 -2.29 32.88 -39.43
CA PHE A 481 -3.02 34.15 -39.35
C PHE A 481 -2.13 35.32 -38.89
N PRO A 482 -1.31 35.91 -39.77
CA PRO A 482 -0.35 36.97 -39.40
C PRO A 482 -1.01 38.24 -38.83
N GLY A 483 -2.19 38.63 -39.33
CA GLY A 483 -2.95 39.78 -38.81
C GLY A 483 -3.43 39.56 -37.37
N PHE A 484 -3.75 38.32 -37.02
CA PHE A 484 -4.15 37.93 -35.67
C PHE A 484 -2.95 37.93 -34.71
N GLN A 485 -1.77 37.50 -35.17
CA GLN A 485 -0.53 37.58 -34.39
C GLN A 485 -0.20 39.02 -33.96
N GLY A 486 -0.41 39.99 -34.85
CA GLY A 486 -0.26 41.41 -34.53
C GLY A 486 -1.26 41.89 -33.48
N TRP A 487 -2.53 41.54 -33.64
CA TRP A 487 -3.60 41.86 -32.69
C TRP A 487 -3.34 41.29 -31.29
N VAL A 488 -2.93 40.02 -31.19
CA VAL A 488 -2.63 39.34 -29.91
C VAL A 488 -1.49 40.04 -29.16
N ARG A 489 -0.42 40.42 -29.87
CA ARG A 489 0.70 41.15 -29.27
C ARG A 489 0.28 42.52 -28.77
N ASN A 490 -0.55 43.24 -29.54
CA ASN A 490 -1.04 44.56 -29.16
C ASN A 490 -1.91 44.51 -27.89
N GLN A 491 -2.78 43.50 -27.76
CA GLN A 491 -3.60 43.32 -26.55
C GLN A 491 -2.73 43.02 -25.31
N GLY A 492 -1.70 42.17 -25.45
CA GLY A 492 -0.74 41.92 -24.37
C GLY A 492 0.03 43.18 -23.96
N ASP A 493 0.38 44.02 -24.92
CA ASP A 493 1.08 45.28 -24.69
C ASP A 493 0.17 46.35 -24.03
N GLU A 494 -1.12 46.39 -24.38
CA GLU A 494 -2.11 47.26 -23.73
C GLU A 494 -2.37 46.86 -22.27
N MET A 495 -2.46 45.57 -21.98
CA MET A 495 -2.60 45.05 -20.61
C MET A 495 -1.34 45.28 -19.76
N ALA A 496 -0.14 45.14 -20.34
CA ALA A 496 1.10 45.46 -19.63
C ALA A 496 1.15 46.95 -19.26
N LYS A 497 0.73 47.82 -20.18
CA LYS A 497 0.62 49.27 -19.93
C LYS A 497 -0.40 49.61 -18.85
N SER A 498 -1.57 48.94 -18.83
CA SER A 498 -2.58 49.18 -17.78
C SER A 498 -2.13 48.73 -16.38
N LEU A 499 -1.18 47.79 -16.30
CA LEU A 499 -0.53 47.33 -15.07
C LEU A 499 0.77 48.07 -14.73
N GLY A 500 1.11 49.15 -15.46
CA GLY A 500 2.33 49.94 -15.24
C GLY A 500 3.63 49.20 -15.57
N ARG A 501 3.60 48.16 -16.41
CA ARG A 501 4.76 47.34 -16.81
C ARG A 501 5.18 47.63 -18.25
N THR A 502 6.45 47.41 -18.56
CA THR A 502 6.97 47.54 -19.93
C THR A 502 6.31 46.53 -20.87
N PRO A 503 5.89 46.92 -22.09
CA PRO A 503 5.19 46.03 -23.00
C PRO A 503 6.10 44.86 -23.41
N PRO A 504 5.70 43.61 -23.13
CA PRO A 504 6.59 42.47 -23.33
C PRO A 504 6.74 42.08 -24.81
N ARG A 505 5.91 42.59 -25.73
CA ARG A 505 5.81 42.12 -27.13
C ARG A 505 5.61 40.60 -27.25
N THR A 506 4.96 39.99 -26.24
CA THR A 506 4.79 38.54 -26.14
C THR A 506 3.36 38.10 -26.49
N THR A 507 3.21 36.87 -26.96
CA THR A 507 1.91 36.20 -27.14
C THR A 507 1.42 35.51 -25.87
N TYR A 508 1.89 35.95 -24.70
CA TYR A 508 1.75 35.25 -23.42
C TYR A 508 0.29 35.01 -23.00
N MET A 509 -0.59 36.01 -23.14
CA MET A 509 -2.01 35.87 -22.80
C MET A 509 -2.74 34.88 -23.71
N PHE A 510 -2.45 34.89 -25.01
CA PHE A 510 -3.01 33.94 -25.97
C PHE A 510 -2.53 32.51 -25.70
N ASN A 511 -1.28 32.36 -25.29
CA ASN A 511 -0.70 31.09 -24.89
C ASN A 511 -1.43 30.49 -23.68
N ILE A 512 -1.71 31.28 -22.64
CA ILE A 512 -2.50 30.84 -21.48
C ILE A 512 -3.93 30.47 -21.88
N PHE A 513 -4.56 31.30 -22.72
CA PHE A 513 -5.91 31.02 -23.22
C PHE A 513 -5.97 29.66 -23.95
N LEU A 514 -5.02 29.39 -24.84
CA LEU A 514 -4.92 28.09 -25.50
C LEU A 514 -4.63 26.96 -24.50
N ASP A 515 -3.78 27.18 -23.50
CA ASP A 515 -3.49 26.17 -22.47
C ASP A 515 -4.76 25.76 -21.70
N ILE A 516 -5.63 26.72 -21.36
CA ILE A 516 -6.91 26.47 -20.70
C ILE A 516 -7.89 25.76 -21.64
N ILE A 517 -8.05 26.25 -22.88
CA ILE A 517 -8.97 25.65 -23.85
C ILE A 517 -8.60 24.21 -24.16
N PHE A 518 -7.33 23.92 -24.45
CA PHE A 518 -6.89 22.56 -24.72
C PHE A 518 -7.03 21.66 -23.49
N GLY A 519 -6.80 22.19 -22.29
CA GLY A 519 -7.10 21.48 -21.04
C GLY A 519 -8.57 21.08 -20.93
N LEU A 520 -9.49 22.03 -21.13
CA LEU A 520 -10.94 21.79 -21.10
C LEU A 520 -11.42 20.87 -22.23
N PHE A 521 -10.78 20.95 -23.39
CA PHE A 521 -11.04 20.07 -24.53
C PHE A 521 -10.72 18.61 -24.20
N ILE A 522 -9.58 18.34 -23.55
CA ILE A 522 -9.23 16.97 -23.13
C ILE A 522 -10.19 16.46 -22.05
N LEU A 523 -10.58 17.29 -21.08
CA LEU A 523 -11.62 16.92 -20.12
C LEU A 523 -12.94 16.56 -20.84
N SER A 524 -13.36 17.38 -21.81
CA SER A 524 -14.58 17.15 -22.59
C SER A 524 -14.50 15.87 -23.43
N ILE A 525 -13.35 15.60 -24.06
CA ILE A 525 -13.12 14.35 -24.79
C ILE A 525 -13.16 13.17 -23.84
N ALA A 526 -12.43 13.21 -22.72
CA ALA A 526 -12.40 12.12 -21.75
C ALA A 526 -13.79 11.82 -21.19
N TYR A 527 -14.58 12.86 -20.89
CA TYR A 527 -15.98 12.74 -20.49
C TYR A 527 -16.86 12.16 -21.60
N TRP A 528 -16.70 12.63 -22.84
CA TRP A 528 -17.49 12.18 -23.99
C TRP A 528 -17.17 10.72 -24.36
N THR A 529 -15.90 10.34 -24.42
CA THR A 529 -15.49 8.96 -24.75
C THR A 529 -15.95 7.98 -23.68
N THR A 530 -15.81 8.33 -22.39
CA THR A 530 -16.29 7.47 -21.29
C THR A 530 -17.82 7.34 -21.27
N SER A 531 -18.57 8.41 -21.53
CA SER A 531 -20.04 8.38 -21.56
C SER A 531 -20.64 7.72 -22.80
N THR A 532 -19.93 7.75 -23.94
CA THR A 532 -20.48 7.32 -25.23
C THR A 532 -19.96 5.96 -25.71
N LEU A 533 -18.70 5.61 -25.41
CA LEU A 533 -18.02 4.42 -25.94
C LEU A 533 -17.82 3.31 -24.90
N SER A 534 -18.37 3.45 -23.69
CA SER A 534 -18.22 2.43 -22.64
C SER A 534 -18.90 1.10 -23.01
N PRO A 535 -18.21 -0.03 -22.94
CA PRO A 535 -18.79 -1.34 -23.29
C PRO A 535 -19.82 -1.85 -22.27
N TYR A 536 -19.99 -1.18 -21.12
CA TYR A 536 -20.85 -1.64 -20.02
C TYR A 536 -22.31 -1.14 -20.08
N TYR A 537 -22.63 -0.33 -21.08
CA TYR A 537 -23.98 0.13 -21.39
C TYR A 537 -24.39 -0.36 -22.78
N GLU A 538 -25.57 -0.98 -22.89
CA GLU A 538 -26.05 -1.60 -24.14
C GLU A 538 -26.05 -0.62 -25.33
N ASP A 539 -26.44 0.65 -25.10
CA ASP A 539 -26.45 1.70 -26.13
C ASP A 539 -25.04 2.14 -26.58
N SER A 540 -24.07 2.09 -25.68
CA SER A 540 -22.69 2.52 -25.91
C SER A 540 -21.87 1.45 -26.66
N ALA A 541 -22.13 0.17 -26.38
CA ALA A 541 -21.55 -0.95 -27.12
C ALA A 541 -21.95 -0.92 -28.61
N ALA A 542 -23.20 -0.53 -28.93
CA ALA A 542 -23.67 -0.36 -30.30
C ALA A 542 -22.92 0.76 -31.05
N THR A 543 -22.54 1.83 -30.35
CA THR A 543 -21.77 2.94 -30.94
C THR A 543 -20.33 2.54 -31.22
N LEU A 544 -19.67 1.85 -30.28
CA LEU A 544 -18.33 1.29 -30.49
C LEU A 544 -18.33 0.30 -31.68
N HIS A 545 -19.37 -0.53 -31.78
CA HIS A 545 -19.55 -1.46 -32.88
C HIS A 545 -19.69 -0.75 -34.24
N LYS A 546 -20.40 0.39 -34.31
CA LYS A 546 -20.47 1.21 -35.53
C LYS A 546 -19.10 1.76 -35.93
N VAL A 547 -18.34 2.30 -34.99
CA VAL A 547 -16.98 2.83 -35.23
C VAL A 547 -16.03 1.73 -35.72
N MET A 548 -16.02 0.57 -35.08
CA MET A 548 -15.16 -0.55 -35.44
C MET A 548 -15.52 -1.15 -36.81
N SER A 549 -16.82 -1.22 -37.13
CA SER A 549 -17.30 -1.66 -38.45
C SER A 549 -16.90 -0.70 -39.57
N PHE A 550 -16.91 0.61 -39.30
CA PHE A 550 -16.40 1.63 -40.23
C PHE A 550 -14.89 1.46 -40.48
N LEU A 551 -14.12 1.10 -39.46
CA LEU A 551 -12.67 0.88 -39.54
C LEU A 551 -12.27 -0.50 -40.10
N LYS A 552 -13.24 -1.37 -40.43
CA LYS A 552 -13.03 -2.73 -40.96
C LYS A 552 -12.16 -3.63 -40.08
N LEU A 553 -12.22 -3.46 -38.76
CA LEU A 553 -11.49 -4.30 -37.80
C LEU A 553 -12.34 -5.51 -37.36
N PRO A 554 -11.73 -6.71 -37.15
CA PRO A 554 -12.47 -7.90 -36.72
C PRO A 554 -13.03 -7.74 -35.30
N MET A 555 -14.30 -8.06 -35.12
CA MET A 555 -15.01 -7.92 -33.84
C MET A 555 -15.13 -9.27 -33.13
N THR A 556 -14.27 -9.48 -32.12
CA THR A 556 -14.49 -10.46 -31.06
C THR A 556 -14.67 -9.71 -29.74
N LYS A 557 -15.26 -10.34 -28.70
CA LYS A 557 -15.38 -9.72 -27.36
C LYS A 557 -14.04 -9.22 -26.80
N ALA A 558 -12.93 -9.86 -27.17
CA ALA A 558 -11.59 -9.42 -26.80
C ALA A 558 -11.20 -8.10 -27.52
N TRP A 559 -11.54 -7.97 -28.81
CA TRP A 559 -11.29 -6.75 -29.58
C TRP A 559 -12.16 -5.57 -29.12
N GLU A 560 -13.39 -5.81 -28.65
CA GLU A 560 -14.25 -4.75 -28.09
C GLU A 560 -13.62 -4.09 -26.85
N GLY A 561 -13.12 -4.90 -25.91
CA GLY A 561 -12.42 -4.40 -24.72
C GLY A 561 -11.13 -3.65 -25.08
N ILE A 562 -10.34 -4.17 -26.02
CA ILE A 562 -9.10 -3.52 -26.48
C ILE A 562 -9.40 -2.19 -27.18
N ALA A 563 -10.38 -2.16 -28.08
CA ALA A 563 -10.77 -0.95 -28.80
C ALA A 563 -11.32 0.11 -27.85
N ALA A 564 -12.21 -0.27 -26.92
CA ALA A 564 -12.69 0.63 -25.87
C ALA A 564 -11.54 1.25 -25.09
N ASN A 565 -10.56 0.45 -24.65
CA ASN A 565 -9.39 0.95 -23.92
C ASN A 565 -8.52 1.91 -24.77
N VAL A 566 -8.35 1.65 -26.07
CA VAL A 566 -7.59 2.52 -26.97
C VAL A 566 -8.31 3.86 -27.19
N PHE A 567 -9.61 3.84 -27.47
CA PHE A 567 -10.37 5.08 -27.74
C PHE A 567 -10.63 5.90 -26.47
N ILE A 568 -10.94 5.24 -25.35
CA ILE A 568 -11.28 5.90 -24.08
C ILE A 568 -10.03 6.42 -23.38
N MET A 569 -8.92 5.66 -23.37
CA MET A 569 -7.73 5.99 -22.58
C MET A 569 -6.53 6.43 -23.42
N PHE A 570 -6.19 5.71 -24.48
CA PHE A 570 -4.93 5.93 -25.21
C PHE A 570 -4.93 7.24 -26.01
N ILE A 571 -6.02 7.58 -26.72
CA ILE A 571 -6.07 8.79 -27.55
C ILE A 571 -5.91 10.08 -26.70
N PRO A 572 -6.69 10.30 -25.61
CA PRO A 572 -6.48 11.46 -24.74
C PRO A 572 -5.06 11.55 -24.16
N MET A 573 -4.45 10.41 -23.84
CA MET A 573 -3.07 10.36 -23.33
C MET A 573 -2.03 10.78 -24.37
N VAL A 574 -2.20 10.39 -25.63
CA VAL A 574 -1.31 10.82 -26.72
C VAL A 574 -1.33 12.35 -26.86
N PHE A 575 -2.50 12.98 -26.76
CA PHE A 575 -2.58 14.44 -26.74
C PHE A 575 -1.85 15.06 -25.54
N CYS A 576 -1.93 14.44 -24.35
CA CYS A 576 -1.17 14.89 -23.18
C CYS A 576 0.36 14.90 -23.44
N PHE A 577 0.88 13.92 -24.19
CA PHE A 577 2.30 13.88 -24.58
C PHE A 577 2.71 15.12 -25.38
N PHE A 578 1.93 15.47 -26.40
CA PHE A 578 2.21 16.63 -27.25
C PHE A 578 2.09 17.98 -26.52
N PHE A 579 1.44 18.00 -25.35
CA PHE A 579 1.33 19.18 -24.50
C PHE A 579 2.44 19.30 -23.46
N ALA A 580 3.37 18.33 -23.38
CA ALA A 580 4.45 18.30 -22.40
C ALA A 580 5.32 19.56 -22.39
N GLY A 581 5.47 20.23 -23.54
CA GLY A 581 6.23 21.47 -23.68
C GLY A 581 5.71 22.66 -22.87
N ARG A 582 4.48 22.56 -22.35
CA ARG A 582 3.82 23.60 -21.57
C ARG A 582 3.24 23.05 -20.26
N PRO A 583 3.82 23.41 -19.11
CA PRO A 583 3.43 22.88 -17.80
C PRO A 583 1.93 23.02 -17.52
N LEU A 584 1.34 24.20 -17.76
CA LEU A 584 -0.09 24.43 -17.49
C LEU A 584 -0.99 23.54 -18.36
N ARG A 585 -0.66 23.42 -19.66
CA ARG A 585 -1.44 22.63 -20.62
C ARG A 585 -1.43 21.14 -20.31
N ILE A 586 -0.25 20.55 -20.08
CA ILE A 586 -0.16 19.12 -19.70
C ILE A 586 -0.82 18.86 -18.35
N SER A 587 -0.71 19.78 -17.39
CA SER A 587 -1.34 19.64 -16.07
C SER A 587 -2.87 19.58 -16.18
N LEU A 588 -3.48 20.51 -16.91
CA LEU A 588 -4.93 20.54 -17.11
C LEU A 588 -5.43 19.33 -17.90
N ALA A 589 -4.66 18.88 -18.92
CA ALA A 589 -5.01 17.71 -19.70
C ALA A 589 -4.98 16.42 -18.85
N VAL A 590 -3.92 16.20 -18.06
CA VAL A 590 -3.81 15.06 -17.15
C VAL A 590 -4.87 15.13 -16.05
N MET A 591 -5.13 16.31 -15.48
CA MET A 591 -6.20 16.50 -14.50
C MET A 591 -7.56 16.13 -15.10
N GLY A 592 -7.87 16.61 -16.31
CA GLY A 592 -9.12 16.30 -16.99
C GLY A 592 -9.30 14.81 -17.25
N LEU A 593 -8.22 14.14 -17.64
CA LEU A 593 -8.18 12.69 -17.85
C LEU A 593 -8.47 11.90 -16.55
N LEU A 594 -7.81 12.26 -15.45
CA LEU A 594 -7.97 11.59 -14.16
C LEU A 594 -9.37 11.84 -13.56
N LEU A 595 -9.87 13.07 -13.64
CA LEU A 595 -11.24 13.42 -13.19
C LEU A 595 -12.31 12.68 -14.01
N GLY A 596 -12.14 12.60 -15.33
CA GLY A 596 -13.02 11.83 -16.20
C GLY A 596 -13.06 10.35 -15.80
N ASN A 597 -11.90 9.77 -15.46
CA ASN A 597 -11.82 8.39 -14.98
C ASN A 597 -12.49 8.19 -13.61
N MET A 598 -12.27 9.10 -12.66
CA MET A 598 -12.91 9.04 -11.35
C MET A 598 -14.43 9.11 -11.46
N TYR A 599 -14.93 10.00 -12.32
CA TYR A 599 -16.36 10.07 -12.62
C TYR A 599 -16.89 8.78 -13.24
N TYR A 600 -16.15 8.20 -14.20
CA TYR A 600 -16.49 6.91 -14.78
C TYR A 600 -16.53 5.78 -13.73
N ALA A 601 -15.49 5.66 -12.90
CA ALA A 601 -15.41 4.67 -11.84
C ALA A 601 -16.56 4.82 -10.81
N SER A 602 -16.96 6.05 -10.48
CA SER A 602 -18.10 6.32 -9.59
C SER A 602 -19.46 5.89 -10.17
N ARG A 603 -19.56 5.69 -11.50
CA ARG A 603 -20.77 5.20 -12.17
C ARG A 603 -20.73 3.70 -12.48
N ASP A 604 -19.54 3.12 -12.62
CA ASP A 604 -19.34 1.69 -12.87
C ASP A 604 -19.43 0.85 -11.57
N THR A 605 -19.48 1.51 -10.42
CA THR A 605 -19.63 0.90 -9.09
C THR A 605 -21.06 0.40 -8.82
N ARG A 606 -21.62 -0.39 -9.74
CA ARG A 606 -22.75 -1.29 -9.44
C ARG A 606 -22.25 -2.38 -8.47
N GLY A 607 -22.10 -2.01 -7.21
CA GLY A 607 -21.60 -2.89 -6.16
C GLY A 607 -20.66 -2.26 -5.15
N PHE A 608 -20.44 -0.93 -5.11
CA PHE A 608 -19.67 -0.31 -4.02
C PHE A 608 -20.64 0.37 -3.06
N LEU A 609 -20.68 -0.08 -1.81
CA LEU A 609 -21.55 0.51 -0.79
C LEU A 609 -20.80 1.55 0.03
N GLU A 610 -19.58 1.23 0.43
CA GLU A 610 -18.81 2.06 1.35
C GLU A 610 -17.32 1.72 1.27
N ALA A 611 -16.45 2.72 1.36
CA ALA A 611 -15.05 2.48 1.73
C ALA A 611 -14.59 3.44 2.81
N ARG A 612 -13.76 2.91 3.69
CA ARG A 612 -13.14 3.67 4.75
C ARG A 612 -11.67 3.31 4.85
N ARG A 613 -10.83 4.34 4.98
CA ARG A 613 -9.42 4.17 5.27
C ARG A 613 -9.23 4.08 6.79
N THR A 614 -8.55 3.04 7.25
CA THR A 614 -8.18 2.83 8.65
C THR A 614 -6.66 2.79 8.81
N TYR A 615 -6.18 2.65 10.05
CA TYR A 615 -4.75 2.43 10.30
C TYR A 615 -4.24 1.11 9.68
N PHE A 616 -5.14 0.14 9.51
CA PHE A 616 -4.82 -1.20 9.00
C PHE A 616 -4.87 -1.29 7.48
N GLY A 617 -5.65 -0.44 6.82
CA GLY A 617 -5.63 -0.28 5.37
C GLY A 617 -6.94 0.31 4.83
N LEU A 618 -7.19 0.11 3.53
CA LEU A 618 -8.44 0.54 2.90
C LEU A 618 -9.45 -0.61 2.92
N LEU A 619 -10.53 -0.41 3.68
CA LEU A 619 -11.66 -1.32 3.76
C LEU A 619 -12.72 -0.91 2.74
N LYS A 620 -13.21 -1.85 1.94
CA LYS A 620 -14.28 -1.66 0.96
C LYS A 620 -15.40 -2.66 1.23
N VAL A 621 -16.59 -2.16 1.50
CA VAL A 621 -17.81 -2.95 1.52
C VAL A 621 -18.44 -2.86 0.14
N MET A 622 -18.61 -4.03 -0.46
CA MET A 622 -19.17 -4.14 -1.80
C MET A 622 -20.42 -5.02 -1.78
N GLU A 623 -21.30 -4.80 -2.74
CA GLU A 623 -22.48 -5.59 -3.01
C GLU A 623 -22.26 -6.35 -4.32
N HIS A 624 -22.60 -7.64 -4.31
CA HIS A 624 -22.63 -8.42 -5.53
C HIS A 624 -23.82 -9.38 -5.52
N ARG A 625 -24.00 -10.09 -6.63
CA ARG A 625 -25.08 -11.02 -6.81
C ARG A 625 -24.55 -12.34 -7.34
N GLU A 626 -25.04 -13.44 -6.81
CA GLU A 626 -24.63 -14.79 -7.17
C GLU A 626 -25.82 -15.56 -7.73
N PHE A 627 -25.58 -16.34 -8.77
CA PHE A 627 -26.56 -17.31 -9.29
C PHE A 627 -26.13 -18.69 -8.82
N CYS A 628 -27.10 -19.59 -8.69
CA CYS A 628 -26.80 -21.01 -8.57
C CYS A 628 -26.02 -21.47 -9.82
N HIS A 629 -24.99 -22.28 -9.64
CA HIS A 629 -24.08 -22.73 -10.69
C HIS A 629 -24.69 -23.84 -11.55
N ASP A 630 -25.56 -24.67 -10.96
CA ASP A 630 -26.23 -25.77 -11.65
C ASP A 630 -27.68 -26.04 -11.17
N GLU A 631 -28.38 -26.96 -11.82
CA GLU A 631 -29.76 -27.35 -11.48
C GLU A 631 -29.89 -28.10 -10.15
N GLU A 632 -28.81 -28.71 -9.64
CA GLU A 632 -28.79 -29.37 -8.35
C GLU A 632 -28.75 -28.34 -7.23
N GLU A 633 -27.81 -27.40 -7.32
CA GLU A 633 -27.70 -26.24 -6.44
C GLU A 633 -28.97 -25.38 -6.48
N ASN A 634 -29.55 -25.16 -7.67
CA ASN A 634 -30.81 -24.43 -7.82
C ASN A 634 -32.01 -25.14 -7.14
N ARG A 635 -31.99 -26.47 -7.01
CA ARG A 635 -33.00 -27.22 -6.24
C ARG A 635 -32.76 -27.16 -4.74
N ASP A 636 -31.50 -27.08 -4.31
CA ASP A 636 -31.13 -27.04 -2.89
C ASP A 636 -31.42 -25.67 -2.26
N PHE A 637 -31.30 -24.60 -3.04
CA PHE A 637 -31.46 -23.22 -2.57
C PHE A 637 -32.82 -22.58 -2.88
N ASN A 638 -33.69 -23.20 -3.69
CA ASN A 638 -35.06 -22.71 -3.91
C ASN A 638 -36.10 -23.51 -3.12
N ASN A 639 -37.17 -22.85 -2.68
CA ASN A 639 -38.32 -23.56 -2.15
C ASN A 639 -39.09 -24.26 -3.29
N LYS A 640 -39.64 -25.45 -3.04
CA LYS A 640 -40.39 -26.25 -4.02
C LYS A 640 -41.68 -25.56 -4.52
N GLU A 641 -42.06 -24.46 -3.90
CA GLU A 641 -43.24 -23.65 -4.22
C GLU A 641 -42.93 -22.40 -5.07
N ASP A 642 -41.68 -22.20 -5.51
CA ASP A 642 -41.29 -21.05 -6.33
C ASP A 642 -41.89 -21.15 -7.76
N PRO A 643 -42.71 -20.19 -8.22
CA PRO A 643 -43.27 -20.16 -9.57
C PRO A 643 -42.22 -20.26 -10.68
N TRP A 644 -41.00 -19.77 -10.44
CA TRP A 644 -39.90 -19.81 -11.43
C TRP A 644 -39.33 -21.21 -11.63
N SER A 645 -39.55 -22.13 -10.69
CA SER A 645 -39.21 -23.56 -10.86
C SER A 645 -40.12 -24.26 -11.88
N ALA A 646 -41.31 -23.70 -12.16
CA ALA A 646 -42.30 -24.27 -13.07
C ALA A 646 -42.20 -23.74 -14.52
N GLU A 647 -41.51 -22.62 -14.76
CA GLU A 647 -41.47 -21.95 -16.08
C GLU A 647 -40.36 -22.42 -17.03
N GLY A 648 -39.63 -23.49 -16.71
CA GLY A 648 -38.59 -24.03 -17.61
C GLY A 648 -37.39 -23.09 -17.86
N LYS A 649 -37.21 -22.06 -17.01
CA LYS A 649 -36.03 -21.20 -17.01
C LYS A 649 -34.94 -21.85 -16.15
N PRO A 650 -33.71 -22.07 -16.67
CA PRO A 650 -32.71 -22.91 -16.00
C PRO A 650 -32.14 -22.32 -14.69
N PHE A 651 -32.30 -21.01 -14.43
CA PHE A 651 -31.74 -20.37 -13.22
C PHE A 651 -32.71 -19.36 -12.60
N ALA A 652 -32.86 -19.41 -11.28
CA ALA A 652 -33.64 -18.45 -10.50
C ALA A 652 -32.97 -17.06 -10.48
N PRO A 653 -33.70 -15.98 -10.13
CA PRO A 653 -33.10 -14.66 -9.88
C PRO A 653 -31.90 -14.74 -8.90
N PRO A 654 -30.91 -13.86 -8.97
CA PRO A 654 -29.69 -14.00 -8.19
C PRO A 654 -29.88 -13.66 -6.69
N TYR A 655 -29.05 -14.27 -5.83
CA TYR A 655 -28.92 -13.92 -4.42
C TYR A 655 -27.99 -12.73 -4.26
N TYR A 656 -28.46 -11.68 -3.60
CA TYR A 656 -27.67 -10.50 -3.32
C TYR A 656 -26.93 -10.64 -1.99
N PHE A 657 -25.68 -10.19 -1.94
CA PHE A 657 -24.85 -10.23 -0.75
C PHE A 657 -23.93 -9.03 -0.66
N THR A 658 -23.61 -8.64 0.57
CA THR A 658 -22.49 -7.74 0.87
C THR A 658 -21.23 -8.55 1.10
N TYR A 659 -20.08 -7.99 0.78
CA TYR A 659 -18.79 -8.58 1.11
C TYR A 659 -17.76 -7.53 1.48
N LEU A 660 -16.82 -7.91 2.33
CA LEU A 660 -15.75 -7.06 2.81
C LEU A 660 -14.46 -7.38 2.06
N MET A 661 -13.87 -6.36 1.46
CA MET A 661 -12.53 -6.39 0.90
C MET A 661 -11.60 -5.48 1.70
N HIS A 662 -10.38 -5.94 1.93
CA HIS A 662 -9.29 -5.17 2.50
C HIS A 662 -8.07 -5.34 1.59
N GLY A 663 -7.69 -4.29 0.87
CA GLY A 663 -6.72 -4.45 -0.25
C GLY A 663 -7.25 -5.44 -1.29
N THR A 664 -6.50 -6.53 -1.56
CA THR A 664 -6.93 -7.63 -2.44
C THR A 664 -7.52 -8.84 -1.71
N THR A 665 -7.64 -8.74 -0.39
CA THR A 665 -8.15 -9.80 0.46
C THR A 665 -9.65 -9.73 0.58
N TYR A 666 -10.29 -10.90 0.46
CA TYR A 666 -11.69 -11.11 0.76
C TYR A 666 -11.87 -11.60 2.22
N HIS A 667 -12.53 -10.80 3.06
CA HIS A 667 -12.75 -11.11 4.49
C HIS A 667 -14.10 -11.77 4.78
N GLY A 668 -14.99 -11.81 3.79
CA GLY A 668 -16.23 -12.57 3.87
C GLY A 668 -17.41 -11.92 3.20
N ARG A 669 -18.53 -12.66 3.11
CA ARG A 669 -19.83 -12.15 2.63
C ARG A 669 -20.95 -12.36 3.63
N ASN A 670 -22.01 -11.60 3.46
CA ASN A 670 -23.29 -11.85 4.10
C ASN A 670 -24.42 -11.63 3.10
N TYR A 671 -25.22 -12.66 2.85
CA TYR A 671 -26.41 -12.52 2.02
C TYR A 671 -27.45 -11.64 2.72
N TYR A 672 -28.22 -10.90 1.94
CA TYR A 672 -29.32 -10.15 2.50
C TYR A 672 -30.39 -11.10 3.04
N ALA A 673 -30.95 -10.72 4.19
CA ALA A 673 -32.13 -11.39 4.69
C ALA A 673 -33.30 -11.15 3.73
N VAL A 674 -34.16 -12.15 3.59
CA VAL A 674 -35.39 -12.07 2.80
C VAL A 674 -36.40 -11.19 3.55
N TYR A 675 -36.09 -9.91 3.69
CA TYR A 675 -36.96 -8.87 4.24
C TYR A 675 -37.10 -7.77 3.21
N SER A 676 -37.80 -8.07 2.13
CA SER A 676 -38.16 -7.08 1.14
C SER A 676 -39.65 -7.14 0.84
N LYS A 677 -40.26 -5.97 0.72
CA LYS A 677 -41.58 -5.76 0.10
C LYS A 677 -41.62 -6.26 -1.35
N ASP A 678 -40.48 -6.65 -1.90
CA ASP A 678 -40.31 -7.24 -3.21
C ASP A 678 -40.84 -8.69 -3.23
N LYS A 679 -41.94 -8.90 -3.96
CA LYS A 679 -42.67 -10.17 -4.04
C LYS A 679 -41.80 -11.32 -4.58
N LEU A 680 -40.67 -11.01 -5.24
CA LEU A 680 -39.78 -11.96 -5.90
C LEU A 680 -38.94 -12.83 -4.94
N GLN A 681 -38.64 -12.36 -3.72
CA GLN A 681 -37.81 -13.13 -2.78
C GLN A 681 -38.61 -13.92 -1.73
N LYS A 682 -39.93 -13.68 -1.61
CA LYS A 682 -40.77 -14.22 -0.53
C LYS A 682 -40.83 -15.76 -0.45
N HIS A 683 -40.52 -16.44 -1.55
CA HIS A 683 -40.53 -17.91 -1.65
C HIS A 683 -39.13 -18.54 -1.57
N ARG A 684 -38.11 -17.83 -1.05
CA ARG A 684 -36.71 -18.30 -1.02
C ARG A 684 -36.23 -18.70 0.36
N LEU A 685 -35.16 -19.52 0.39
CA LEU A 685 -34.43 -19.81 1.64
C LEU A 685 -33.70 -18.55 2.11
N ASP A 686 -33.76 -18.29 3.41
CA ASP A 686 -33.03 -17.19 4.04
C ASP A 686 -31.54 -17.58 4.20
N LEU A 687 -30.69 -17.04 3.33
CA LEU A 687 -29.24 -17.27 3.34
C LEU A 687 -28.48 -16.25 4.20
N SER A 688 -29.16 -15.31 4.87
CA SER A 688 -28.49 -14.29 5.70
C SER A 688 -27.71 -14.84 6.88
N ARG A 689 -27.89 -16.12 7.19
CA ARG A 689 -27.17 -16.86 8.23
C ARG A 689 -26.25 -17.95 7.69
N LEU A 690 -26.15 -18.11 6.37
CA LEU A 690 -25.25 -19.08 5.77
C LEU A 690 -23.81 -18.74 6.21
N ALA A 691 -23.09 -19.71 6.77
CA ALA A 691 -21.69 -19.53 7.10
C ALA A 691 -20.90 -19.53 5.79
N THR A 692 -20.63 -18.34 5.28
CA THR A 692 -19.87 -18.16 4.05
C THR A 692 -18.36 -18.22 4.35
N THR A 693 -17.52 -17.97 3.37
CA THR A 693 -16.05 -18.01 3.51
C THR A 693 -15.50 -19.43 3.69
N TYR A 694 -14.39 -19.52 4.42
CA TYR A 694 -13.72 -20.72 4.86
C TYR A 694 -14.26 -21.24 6.21
N TYR A 695 -15.34 -20.65 6.73
CA TYR A 695 -16.01 -21.05 7.97
C TYR A 695 -17.12 -22.07 7.80
N HIS A 696 -17.30 -22.68 6.64
CA HIS A 696 -18.37 -23.65 6.42
C HIS A 696 -18.25 -24.88 7.35
N ARG A 697 -19.40 -25.49 7.67
CA ARG A 697 -19.55 -26.61 8.63
C ARG A 697 -18.64 -27.79 8.36
N TYR A 698 -18.30 -28.01 7.11
CA TYR A 698 -17.49 -29.16 6.68
C TYR A 698 -16.04 -28.79 6.40
N GLY A 699 -15.64 -27.55 6.69
CA GLY A 699 -14.25 -27.11 6.65
C GLY A 699 -13.49 -27.55 7.90
N PRO A 700 -12.19 -27.23 7.99
CA PRO A 700 -11.36 -27.63 9.13
C PRO A 700 -11.94 -27.16 10.48
N VAL A 701 -12.37 -25.90 10.56
CA VAL A 701 -12.98 -25.33 11.78
C VAL A 701 -14.33 -25.98 12.06
N GLY A 702 -15.14 -26.21 11.03
CA GLY A 702 -16.42 -26.90 11.18
C GLY A 702 -16.29 -28.33 11.70
N ALA A 703 -15.21 -29.05 11.39
CA ALA A 703 -14.93 -30.36 11.96
C ALA A 703 -14.66 -30.33 13.49
N VAL A 704 -13.97 -29.28 13.96
CA VAL A 704 -13.81 -29.02 15.41
C VAL A 704 -15.18 -28.77 16.04
N MET A 705 -16.03 -28.01 15.34
CA MET A 705 -17.37 -27.70 15.82
C MET A 705 -18.30 -28.92 15.91
N GLU A 706 -18.22 -29.82 14.94
CA GLU A 706 -19.03 -31.05 14.89
C GLU A 706 -18.67 -32.01 16.03
N ARG A 707 -17.39 -32.06 16.45
CA ARG A 707 -16.93 -32.89 17.58
C ARG A 707 -17.76 -32.63 18.84
N ASP A 708 -18.03 -31.37 19.12
CA ASP A 708 -18.72 -30.93 20.34
C ASP A 708 -20.24 -30.80 20.11
N ASN A 709 -20.75 -31.43 19.06
CA ASN A 709 -22.17 -31.55 18.72
C ASN A 709 -22.87 -30.20 18.45
N TRP A 710 -22.13 -29.18 17.98
CA TRP A 710 -22.66 -27.83 17.72
C TRP A 710 -23.68 -27.75 16.58
N PHE A 711 -23.99 -28.85 15.89
CA PHE A 711 -24.92 -28.87 14.75
C PHE A 711 -26.16 -29.76 14.92
N THR A 712 -26.36 -30.38 16.09
CA THR A 712 -27.47 -31.34 16.31
C THR A 712 -28.63 -30.68 17.06
N VAL A 713 -29.88 -30.97 16.63
CA VAL A 713 -31.15 -30.45 17.18
C VAL A 713 -31.76 -31.47 18.18
N PRO A 714 -32.47 -31.06 19.25
CA PRO A 714 -33.04 -32.01 20.22
C PRO A 714 -34.07 -32.98 19.62
N GLY A 715 -34.02 -34.24 20.04
CA GLY A 715 -35.00 -35.28 19.67
C GLY A 715 -34.52 -36.31 18.64
N GLY A 716 -33.25 -36.27 18.22
CA GLY A 716 -32.70 -37.24 17.26
C GLY A 716 -33.27 -37.13 15.84
N ALA A 717 -34.16 -36.17 15.59
CA ALA A 717 -34.64 -35.86 14.26
C ALA A 717 -33.55 -35.10 13.50
N THR A 718 -32.66 -35.84 12.85
CA THR A 718 -31.96 -35.37 11.64
C THR A 718 -32.92 -35.24 10.44
N THR A 719 -34.23 -35.25 10.69
CA THR A 719 -35.25 -35.56 9.69
C THR A 719 -36.46 -34.65 9.84
N ASP A 720 -36.68 -33.77 8.87
CA ASP A 720 -38.00 -33.76 8.24
C ASP A 720 -38.24 -35.20 7.74
N ILE A 721 -39.48 -35.70 7.82
CA ILE A 721 -39.91 -37.09 7.53
C ILE A 721 -39.57 -37.56 6.08
N LYS A 722 -38.84 -36.76 5.31
CA LYS A 722 -38.26 -37.08 3.99
C LYS A 722 -36.77 -36.71 3.88
N GLY A 723 -35.99 -36.92 4.94
CA GLY A 723 -34.62 -37.41 4.80
C GLY A 723 -33.53 -36.44 4.32
N GLY A 724 -33.59 -35.14 4.62
CA GLY A 724 -32.41 -34.26 4.52
C GLY A 724 -32.54 -32.84 5.05
N LEU A 725 -31.45 -32.32 5.61
CA LEU A 725 -31.27 -30.90 5.95
C LEU A 725 -30.92 -30.12 4.67
N GLY A 726 -31.89 -29.40 4.10
CA GLY A 726 -31.65 -28.51 2.96
C GLY A 726 -30.61 -27.42 3.27
N ALA A 727 -29.92 -26.92 2.25
CA ALA A 727 -28.76 -26.02 2.34
C ALA A 727 -29.05 -24.71 3.14
N GLY A 728 -30.29 -24.25 3.21
CA GLY A 728 -30.70 -23.09 4.03
C GLY A 728 -31.07 -23.39 5.50
N LYS A 729 -31.10 -24.65 5.93
CA LYS A 729 -31.43 -25.07 7.31
C LYS A 729 -30.19 -25.43 8.15
N GLN A 730 -28.99 -25.37 7.57
CA GLN A 730 -27.75 -25.80 8.22
C GLN A 730 -27.37 -24.98 9.46
N ASN A 731 -27.87 -23.75 9.55
CA ASN A 731 -27.59 -22.81 10.64
C ASN A 731 -28.85 -22.33 11.37
N THR A 732 -30.03 -22.92 11.14
CA THR A 732 -31.28 -22.52 11.79
C THR A 732 -31.49 -23.31 13.09
N PHE A 733 -30.65 -23.06 14.10
CA PHE A 733 -30.85 -23.63 15.43
C PHE A 733 -31.83 -22.76 16.23
N TYR A 734 -32.94 -23.36 16.65
CA TYR A 734 -33.83 -22.81 17.67
C TYR A 734 -33.52 -23.46 19.02
N ALA A 735 -33.77 -22.72 20.11
CA ALA A 735 -33.36 -23.06 21.47
C ALA A 735 -33.59 -24.54 21.87
N ASP A 736 -32.56 -25.12 22.48
CA ASP A 736 -32.46 -26.52 22.95
C ASP A 736 -33.39 -26.80 24.16
N MET A 737 -33.74 -28.06 24.44
CA MET A 737 -34.27 -28.54 25.74
C MET A 737 -33.35 -28.22 26.94
N ARG A 738 -32.10 -27.79 26.72
CA ARG A 738 -31.22 -27.20 27.74
C ARG A 738 -31.69 -25.85 28.28
N MET A 739 -32.56 -25.12 27.56
CA MET A 739 -33.12 -23.84 27.98
C MET A 739 -34.08 -23.96 29.18
N PRO A 740 -35.01 -24.94 29.23
CA PRO A 740 -35.73 -25.29 30.45
C PRO A 740 -34.81 -25.60 31.63
N ALA A 741 -33.70 -26.32 31.43
CA ALA A 741 -32.79 -26.70 32.51
C ALA A 741 -32.00 -25.51 33.09
N SER A 742 -31.53 -24.58 32.24
CA SER A 742 -30.88 -23.34 32.69
C SER A 742 -31.88 -22.35 33.32
N LEU A 743 -33.13 -22.28 32.84
CA LEU A 743 -34.21 -21.57 33.51
C LEU A 743 -34.57 -22.21 34.86
N ILE A 744 -34.68 -23.54 34.93
CA ILE A 744 -34.91 -24.27 36.17
C ILE A 744 -33.73 -24.07 37.12
N GLY A 745 -32.49 -24.03 36.63
CA GLY A 745 -31.30 -23.68 37.41
C GLY A 745 -31.34 -22.27 37.99
N GLN A 746 -31.75 -21.27 37.21
CA GLN A 746 -31.98 -19.90 37.69
C GLN A 746 -33.17 -19.78 38.66
N MET A 747 -34.27 -20.49 38.39
CA MET A 747 -35.46 -20.53 39.24
C MET A 747 -35.21 -21.27 40.56
N THR A 748 -34.37 -22.31 40.57
CA THR A 748 -34.01 -23.05 41.79
C THR A 748 -32.93 -22.35 42.60
N ALA A 749 -31.99 -21.64 41.94
CA ALA A 749 -31.02 -20.78 42.62
C ALA A 749 -31.69 -19.62 43.39
N SER A 750 -32.84 -19.13 42.93
CA SER A 750 -33.65 -18.13 43.64
C SER A 750 -34.53 -18.71 44.75
N LEU A 751 -34.65 -20.04 44.86
CA LEU A 751 -35.47 -20.74 45.86
C LEU A 751 -34.68 -21.31 47.05
N GLY A 752 -33.36 -21.10 47.12
CA GLY A 752 -32.56 -21.41 48.32
C GLY A 752 -32.44 -22.90 48.69
N VAL A 753 -32.75 -23.82 47.78
CA VAL A 753 -32.64 -25.27 48.03
C VAL A 753 -31.17 -25.71 47.94
N GLY A 754 -30.66 -26.31 49.01
CA GLY A 754 -29.23 -26.45 49.29
C GLY A 754 -28.39 -27.37 48.40
N GLN A 755 -27.08 -27.14 48.46
CA GLN A 755 -25.95 -28.06 48.19
C GLN A 755 -25.91 -28.85 46.87
N ILE A 756 -26.61 -28.43 45.82
CA ILE A 756 -26.23 -28.87 44.47
C ILE A 756 -25.08 -27.97 43.99
N PRO A 757 -23.94 -28.50 43.50
CA PRO A 757 -22.85 -27.69 42.96
C PRO A 757 -23.31 -27.10 41.62
N MET A 758 -24.08 -26.01 41.70
CA MET A 758 -24.74 -25.40 40.54
C MET A 758 -23.74 -24.88 39.51
N ALA A 759 -22.53 -24.49 39.91
CA ALA A 759 -21.45 -24.18 38.97
C ALA A 759 -21.06 -25.41 38.14
N ALA A 760 -20.93 -26.59 38.76
CA ALA A 760 -20.66 -27.83 38.05
C ALA A 760 -21.86 -28.29 37.21
N LEU A 761 -23.11 -28.07 37.67
CA LEU A 761 -24.30 -28.41 36.89
C LEU A 761 -24.50 -27.48 35.68
N VAL A 762 -24.19 -26.19 35.81
CA VAL A 762 -24.24 -25.20 34.73
C VAL A 762 -23.07 -25.39 33.76
N ASP A 763 -21.86 -25.71 34.25
CA ASP A 763 -20.70 -26.05 33.39
C ASP A 763 -20.92 -27.36 32.61
N THR A 764 -21.60 -28.34 33.20
CA THR A 764 -21.89 -29.61 32.52
C THR A 764 -23.00 -29.46 31.46
N TRP A 765 -23.76 -28.35 31.46
CA TRP A 765 -24.98 -28.17 30.65
C TRP A 765 -25.02 -26.88 29.81
N SER A 766 -24.00 -26.03 29.90
CA SER A 766 -23.85 -24.82 29.07
C SER A 766 -23.27 -25.15 27.68
N GLU A 767 -23.69 -24.41 26.65
CA GLU A 767 -23.11 -24.58 25.31
C GLU A 767 -21.62 -24.19 25.34
N PRO A 768 -20.72 -25.02 24.80
CA PRO A 768 -19.30 -24.80 25.01
C PRO A 768 -18.85 -23.44 24.44
N PRO A 769 -18.09 -22.64 25.19
CA PRO A 769 -17.71 -21.30 24.76
C PRO A 769 -16.60 -21.34 23.71
N PHE A 770 -16.61 -20.38 22.81
CA PHE A 770 -15.56 -20.23 21.80
C PHE A 770 -15.23 -18.76 21.55
N ALA A 771 -14.01 -18.52 21.09
CA ALA A 771 -13.55 -17.19 20.73
C ALA A 771 -13.01 -17.15 19.30
N THR A 772 -13.10 -15.98 18.68
CA THR A 772 -12.43 -15.69 17.41
C THR A 772 -11.56 -14.45 17.57
N ILE A 773 -10.30 -14.56 17.14
CA ILE A 773 -9.37 -13.43 17.01
C ILE A 773 -9.47 -12.96 15.56
N GLY A 774 -9.99 -11.74 15.37
CA GLY A 774 -10.43 -11.19 14.07
C GLY A 774 -11.94 -11.32 13.88
N LEU A 775 -12.64 -10.19 13.69
CA LEU A 775 -14.09 -10.19 13.47
C LEU A 775 -14.44 -10.49 12.00
N GLY A 776 -13.72 -9.89 11.06
CA GLY A 776 -14.06 -9.93 9.63
C GLY A 776 -15.50 -9.49 9.38
N THR A 777 -16.27 -10.25 8.61
CA THR A 777 -17.72 -10.01 8.46
C THR A 777 -18.56 -10.55 9.63
N GLY A 778 -17.95 -11.22 10.60
CA GLY A 778 -18.66 -11.82 11.73
C GLY A 778 -19.24 -13.21 11.47
N THR A 779 -18.78 -13.90 10.42
CA THR A 779 -19.38 -15.16 9.94
C THR A 779 -19.46 -16.25 11.00
N MET A 780 -18.47 -16.34 11.91
CA MET A 780 -18.49 -17.31 13.02
C MET A 780 -19.71 -17.16 13.94
N ALA A 781 -20.34 -15.98 14.01
CA ALA A 781 -21.55 -15.75 14.78
C ALA A 781 -22.78 -16.46 14.20
N SER A 782 -22.69 -17.00 12.97
CA SER A 782 -23.72 -17.86 12.38
C SER A 782 -23.97 -19.13 13.19
N TYR A 783 -22.90 -19.68 13.81
CA TYR A 783 -22.94 -20.92 14.59
C TYR A 783 -23.36 -20.74 16.05
N ALA A 784 -23.31 -19.51 16.55
CA ALA A 784 -23.59 -19.24 17.94
C ALA A 784 -25.05 -19.57 18.32
N ARG A 785 -25.20 -20.31 19.41
CA ARG A 785 -26.46 -20.81 19.96
C ARG A 785 -26.96 -19.92 21.11
N PRO A 786 -28.27 -19.90 21.40
CA PRO A 786 -28.82 -19.16 22.54
C PRO A 786 -28.05 -19.46 23.84
N TYR A 787 -27.71 -18.41 24.59
CA TYR A 787 -26.94 -18.42 25.84
C TYR A 787 -25.49 -18.92 25.76
N GLN A 788 -25.01 -19.27 24.57
CA GLN A 788 -23.60 -19.60 24.37
C GLN A 788 -22.74 -18.34 24.55
N PHE A 789 -21.60 -18.48 25.22
CA PHE A 789 -20.61 -17.41 25.29
C PHE A 789 -19.75 -17.42 24.04
N MET A 790 -19.73 -16.28 23.36
CA MET A 790 -18.95 -16.07 22.15
C MET A 790 -18.20 -14.75 22.27
N THR A 791 -16.89 -14.79 22.07
CA THR A 791 -16.02 -13.62 22.17
C THR A 791 -15.31 -13.34 20.86
N TYR A 792 -15.35 -12.10 20.40
CA TYR A 792 -14.49 -11.59 19.33
C TYR A 792 -13.41 -10.69 19.93
N TYR A 793 -12.17 -10.88 19.50
CA TYR A 793 -11.08 -9.91 19.70
C TYR A 793 -10.84 -9.19 18.38
N GLU A 794 -11.10 -7.89 18.33
CA GLU A 794 -10.99 -7.08 17.11
C GLU A 794 -10.21 -5.80 17.37
N ILE A 795 -9.26 -5.47 16.50
CA ILE A 795 -8.38 -4.31 16.65
C ILE A 795 -8.91 -3.08 15.92
N ASP A 796 -9.68 -3.27 14.84
CA ASP A 796 -10.21 -2.20 13.98
C ASP A 796 -11.68 -1.89 14.30
N GLU A 797 -11.92 -0.70 14.84
CA GLU A 797 -13.27 -0.22 15.19
C GLU A 797 -14.18 -0.11 13.96
N VAL A 798 -13.64 0.17 12.77
CA VAL A 798 -14.45 0.28 11.55
C VAL A 798 -15.02 -1.08 11.15
N ILE A 799 -14.28 -2.18 11.36
CA ILE A 799 -14.76 -3.54 11.13
C ILE A 799 -15.93 -3.86 12.08
N ARG A 800 -15.81 -3.46 13.35
CA ARG A 800 -16.91 -3.54 14.32
C ARG A 800 -18.12 -2.76 13.84
N GLU A 801 -17.96 -1.50 13.42
CA GLU A 801 -19.06 -0.64 12.94
C GLU A 801 -19.81 -1.24 11.75
N PHE A 802 -19.12 -1.90 10.82
CA PHE A 802 -19.78 -2.57 9.70
C PHE A 802 -20.72 -3.70 10.14
N SER A 803 -20.49 -4.33 11.29
CA SER A 803 -21.35 -5.39 11.84
C SER A 803 -22.32 -4.88 12.93
N LEU A 804 -21.90 -3.89 13.70
CA LEU A 804 -22.58 -3.32 14.87
C LEU A 804 -22.45 -1.77 14.88
N PRO A 805 -23.32 -1.05 14.16
CA PRO A 805 -23.21 0.41 13.93
C PRO A 805 -23.69 1.28 15.11
N GLU A 806 -24.09 0.72 16.25
CA GLU A 806 -24.38 1.55 17.44
C GLU A 806 -23.07 1.95 18.14
N VAL A 807 -22.88 3.26 18.35
CA VAL A 807 -21.70 3.83 19.03
C VAL A 807 -22.07 4.14 20.48
N MET A 808 -21.22 3.74 21.42
CA MET A 808 -21.45 3.96 22.84
C MET A 808 -20.85 5.31 23.27
N THR A 809 -21.70 6.25 23.67
CA THR A 809 -21.27 7.50 24.33
C THR A 809 -21.44 7.37 25.85
N PRO A 810 -20.83 8.26 26.66
CA PRO A 810 -21.11 8.33 28.11
C PRO A 810 -22.59 8.54 28.44
N GLU A 811 -23.38 9.09 27.52
CA GLU A 811 -24.82 9.33 27.67
C GLU A 811 -25.71 8.17 27.16
N GLY A 812 -25.12 7.13 26.55
CA GLY A 812 -25.83 5.96 26.03
C GLY A 812 -25.48 5.59 24.58
N PRO A 813 -26.09 4.52 24.04
CA PRO A 813 -25.92 4.15 22.64
C PRO A 813 -26.54 5.20 21.72
N VAL A 814 -25.74 5.73 20.79
CA VAL A 814 -26.17 6.63 19.73
C VAL A 814 -26.10 5.86 18.41
N PRO A 815 -27.16 5.85 17.58
CA PRO A 815 -27.09 5.26 16.25
C PRO A 815 -25.99 5.98 15.44
N SER A 816 -25.01 5.28 14.85
CA SER A 816 -23.98 5.94 14.02
C SER A 816 -24.52 6.45 12.68
N GLY A 817 -25.83 6.34 12.43
CA GLY A 817 -26.47 6.67 11.16
C GLY A 817 -26.26 5.64 10.05
N ALA A 818 -25.62 4.49 10.32
CA ALA A 818 -25.44 3.41 9.36
C ALA A 818 -26.32 2.20 9.70
N ASP A 819 -27.10 1.68 8.75
CA ASP A 819 -27.62 0.32 8.83
C ASP A 819 -26.42 -0.64 8.66
N GLY A 820 -26.18 -1.51 9.65
CA GLY A 820 -25.03 -2.43 9.65
C GLY A 820 -24.95 -3.21 8.34
N ARG A 821 -23.76 -3.27 7.75
CA ARG A 821 -23.51 -3.91 6.45
C ARG A 821 -23.49 -5.44 6.53
N PHE A 822 -23.20 -5.98 7.71
CA PHE A 822 -23.19 -7.41 8.00
C PHE A 822 -24.11 -7.71 9.19
N THR A 823 -24.97 -8.72 9.03
CA THR A 823 -26.05 -9.02 9.97
C THR A 823 -25.75 -10.19 10.91
N TYR A 824 -24.62 -10.90 10.78
CA TYR A 824 -24.34 -12.10 11.57
C TYR A 824 -24.38 -11.86 13.09
N LEU A 825 -23.70 -10.82 13.58
CA LEU A 825 -23.65 -10.48 15.01
C LEU A 825 -25.02 -10.04 15.51
N GLN A 826 -25.70 -9.20 14.74
CA GLN A 826 -27.06 -8.74 15.04
C GLN A 826 -28.01 -9.95 15.16
N ASN A 827 -27.93 -10.88 14.22
CA ASN A 827 -28.70 -12.12 14.22
C ASN A 827 -28.33 -13.04 15.38
N ALA A 828 -27.07 -13.09 15.82
CA ALA A 828 -26.64 -13.85 17.00
C ALA A 828 -27.23 -13.27 18.29
N ILE A 829 -27.16 -11.94 18.45
CA ILE A 829 -27.76 -11.22 19.58
C ILE A 829 -29.27 -11.45 19.63
N ARG A 830 -29.97 -11.39 18.48
CA ARG A 830 -31.42 -11.68 18.37
C ARG A 830 -31.80 -13.09 18.85
N ARG A 831 -30.87 -14.04 18.81
CA ARG A 831 -31.08 -15.42 19.31
C ARG A 831 -30.77 -15.58 20.79
N GLY A 832 -30.28 -14.55 21.48
CA GLY A 832 -29.90 -14.61 22.89
C GLY A 832 -28.49 -15.15 23.13
N VAL A 833 -27.58 -15.04 22.16
CA VAL A 833 -26.15 -15.35 22.35
C VAL A 833 -25.53 -14.33 23.31
N ASN A 834 -24.68 -14.78 24.23
CA ASN A 834 -23.86 -13.90 25.06
C ASN A 834 -22.64 -13.46 24.24
N LEU A 835 -22.83 -12.44 23.41
CA LEU A 835 -21.81 -11.93 22.49
C LEU A 835 -21.00 -10.80 23.12
N GLU A 836 -19.68 -10.95 23.11
CA GLU A 836 -18.74 -9.92 23.52
C GLU A 836 -17.79 -9.57 22.38
N VAL A 837 -17.59 -8.27 22.13
CA VAL A 837 -16.54 -7.77 21.23
C VAL A 837 -15.56 -6.97 22.08
N LEU A 838 -14.34 -7.48 22.19
CA LEU A 838 -13.23 -6.86 22.90
C LEU A 838 -12.35 -6.11 21.90
N MET A 839 -12.34 -4.79 22.03
CA MET A 839 -11.53 -3.93 21.17
C MET A 839 -10.05 -3.93 21.61
N GLY A 840 -9.15 -4.04 20.64
CA GLY A 840 -7.69 -3.93 20.81
C GLY A 840 -6.92 -5.19 20.39
N ASP A 841 -5.62 -5.20 20.70
CA ASP A 841 -4.75 -6.36 20.46
C ASP A 841 -5.24 -7.58 21.26
N ALA A 842 -5.39 -8.72 20.58
CA ALA A 842 -5.93 -9.93 21.18
C ALA A 842 -5.05 -10.52 22.29
N ARG A 843 -3.72 -10.51 22.13
CA ARG A 843 -2.79 -11.00 23.16
C ARG A 843 -2.89 -10.17 24.41
N GLN A 844 -2.84 -8.84 24.27
CA GLN A 844 -2.91 -7.94 25.42
C GLN A 844 -4.27 -8.04 26.12
N SER A 845 -5.35 -8.17 25.33
CA SER A 845 -6.70 -8.35 25.86
C SER A 845 -6.79 -9.64 26.67
N LEU A 846 -6.35 -10.77 26.10
CA LEU A 846 -6.29 -12.06 26.78
C LEU A 846 -5.42 -11.97 28.05
N GLU A 847 -4.17 -11.49 27.99
CA GLU A 847 -3.26 -11.36 29.15
C GLU A 847 -3.83 -10.53 30.31
N ARG A 848 -4.71 -9.57 30.03
CA ARG A 848 -5.30 -8.66 31.03
C ARG A 848 -6.55 -9.24 31.70
N GLU A 849 -7.22 -10.23 31.10
CA GLU A 849 -8.42 -10.87 31.67
C GLU A 849 -8.27 -11.46 33.09
N PRO A 850 -7.11 -12.00 33.55
CA PRO A 850 -7.00 -12.56 34.89
C PRO A 850 -6.65 -11.53 35.98
N LYS A 851 -6.37 -10.25 35.63
CA LYS A 851 -5.79 -9.25 36.56
C LYS A 851 -6.74 -8.12 36.99
N ARG A 852 -8.00 -8.08 36.56
CA ARG A 852 -8.86 -6.89 36.77
C ARG A 852 -10.28 -7.21 37.22
N ASP A 853 -10.82 -6.30 38.04
CA ASP A 853 -12.22 -6.25 38.45
C ASP A 853 -13.13 -6.16 37.22
N PRO A 854 -14.02 -7.15 36.98
CA PRO A 854 -14.91 -7.20 35.83
C PRO A 854 -15.82 -5.97 35.67
N LEU A 855 -16.01 -5.18 36.74
CA LEU A 855 -16.86 -3.99 36.74
C LEU A 855 -16.20 -2.74 36.12
N ASN A 856 -14.89 -2.74 35.87
CA ASN A 856 -14.12 -1.50 35.59
C ASN A 856 -13.42 -1.45 34.23
N TYR A 857 -13.71 -2.37 33.30
CA TYR A 857 -13.10 -2.36 31.96
C TYR A 857 -13.83 -1.39 31.03
N LYS A 858 -13.16 -0.30 30.63
CA LYS A 858 -13.73 0.79 29.82
C LYS A 858 -13.96 0.46 28.33
N GLY A 859 -13.52 -0.70 27.84
CA GLY A 859 -13.51 -1.07 26.41
C GLY A 859 -14.19 -2.40 26.02
N SER A 860 -14.86 -3.09 26.94
CA SER A 860 -15.61 -4.33 26.64
C SER A 860 -17.08 -3.99 26.41
N LEU A 861 -17.61 -4.37 25.25
CA LEU A 861 -19.02 -4.23 24.95
C LEU A 861 -19.65 -5.62 24.98
N VAL A 862 -20.43 -5.87 26.04
CA VAL A 862 -21.27 -7.07 26.12
C VAL A 862 -22.65 -6.69 25.60
N TYR A 863 -23.10 -7.40 24.58
CA TYR A 863 -24.38 -7.14 23.92
C TYR A 863 -25.39 -8.20 24.32
N TYR A 864 -26.58 -7.75 24.72
CA TYR A 864 -27.74 -8.61 24.96
C TYR A 864 -28.96 -8.06 24.22
N GLY A 865 -29.79 -8.95 23.70
CA GLY A 865 -31.05 -8.59 23.06
C GLY A 865 -32.21 -8.63 24.04
N GLU A 866 -32.93 -7.51 24.19
CA GLU A 866 -34.27 -7.50 24.78
C GLU A 866 -35.32 -7.40 23.66
N TYR A 867 -36.39 -8.19 23.77
CA TYR A 867 -37.53 -8.10 22.87
C TYR A 867 -38.37 -6.87 23.23
N GLY A 868 -38.42 -5.88 22.34
CA GLY A 868 -39.34 -4.76 22.42
C GLY A 868 -40.79 -5.20 22.24
N ALA A 869 -41.73 -4.40 22.75
CA ALA A 869 -43.17 -4.67 22.69
C ALA A 869 -43.74 -4.79 21.26
N ASP A 870 -43.01 -4.26 20.28
CA ASP A 870 -43.30 -4.28 18.84
C ASP A 870 -42.56 -5.40 18.08
N LYS A 871 -41.95 -6.35 18.81
CA LYS A 871 -41.07 -7.43 18.28
C LYS A 871 -39.79 -6.91 17.61
N THR A 872 -39.44 -5.63 17.77
CA THR A 872 -38.10 -5.14 17.43
C THR A 872 -37.14 -5.51 18.55
N VAL A 873 -35.93 -5.96 18.20
CA VAL A 873 -34.91 -6.24 19.21
C VAL A 873 -34.15 -4.96 19.48
N VAL A 874 -34.27 -4.43 20.69
CA VAL A 874 -33.47 -3.30 21.14
C VAL A 874 -32.14 -3.87 21.62
N MET A 875 -31.06 -3.54 20.93
CA MET A 875 -29.72 -3.89 21.40
C MET A 875 -29.40 -3.05 22.62
N LYS A 876 -29.06 -3.70 23.73
CA LYS A 876 -28.54 -3.01 24.91
C LYS A 876 -27.12 -3.48 25.15
N SER A 877 -26.20 -2.51 25.17
CA SER A 877 -24.83 -2.71 25.64
C SER A 877 -24.76 -2.41 27.13
N LYS A 878 -24.07 -3.25 27.90
CA LYS A 878 -23.79 -2.99 29.32
C LYS A 878 -22.28 -2.78 29.53
N LYS A 879 -21.87 -1.54 29.79
CA LYS A 879 -20.49 -1.21 30.20
C LYS A 879 -20.26 -1.74 31.62
N GLY A 880 -19.22 -2.55 31.83
CA GLY A 880 -18.89 -3.12 33.15
C GLY A 880 -19.74 -4.33 33.59
N SER A 881 -20.31 -5.10 32.65
CA SER A 881 -20.87 -6.42 33.00
C SER A 881 -19.73 -7.39 33.34
N PRO A 882 -19.84 -8.24 34.40
CA PRO A 882 -18.74 -9.11 34.76
C PRO A 882 -18.42 -10.11 33.66
N SER A 883 -17.23 -10.02 33.05
CA SER A 883 -16.68 -11.11 32.25
C SER A 883 -16.27 -12.25 33.20
N PRO A 884 -16.66 -13.51 32.93
CA PRO A 884 -16.25 -14.63 33.76
C PRO A 884 -14.73 -14.79 33.69
N ARG A 885 -14.08 -15.23 34.78
CA ARG A 885 -12.65 -15.53 34.79
C ARG A 885 -12.37 -16.65 33.76
N ARG A 886 -11.51 -16.38 32.76
CA ARG A 886 -11.37 -17.22 31.55
C ARG A 886 -10.15 -18.15 31.53
N ASP A 887 -9.62 -18.54 32.69
CA ASP A 887 -8.54 -19.54 32.74
C ASP A 887 -9.12 -20.90 32.31
N LYS A 888 -8.58 -21.52 31.25
CA LYS A 888 -9.11 -22.77 30.65
C LYS A 888 -10.62 -22.73 30.36
N PHE A 889 -11.12 -21.64 29.78
CA PHE A 889 -12.54 -21.47 29.52
C PHE A 889 -12.98 -21.93 28.14
N PHE A 890 -12.22 -21.60 27.09
CA PHE A 890 -12.66 -21.81 25.70
C PHE A 890 -12.47 -23.26 25.25
N LYS A 891 -13.46 -23.83 24.54
CA LYS A 891 -13.30 -25.12 23.82
C LYS A 891 -12.63 -24.95 22.47
N ALA A 892 -12.85 -23.80 21.83
CA ALA A 892 -12.18 -23.45 20.59
C ALA A 892 -11.78 -21.98 20.61
N ILE A 893 -10.55 -21.72 20.17
CA ILE A 893 -10.08 -20.38 19.83
C ILE A 893 -9.69 -20.43 18.36
N ASN A 894 -10.35 -19.62 17.56
CA ASN A 894 -10.10 -19.51 16.15
C ASN A 894 -9.30 -18.24 15.87
N VAL A 895 -8.09 -18.38 15.34
CA VAL A 895 -7.19 -17.27 15.03
C VAL A 895 -7.29 -16.97 13.54
N ASP A 896 -8.03 -15.91 13.22
CA ASP A 896 -8.33 -15.46 11.85
C ASP A 896 -8.10 -13.97 11.66
N ALA A 897 -6.95 -13.52 12.12
CA ALA A 897 -6.42 -12.22 11.78
C ALA A 897 -5.53 -12.28 10.52
N PHE A 898 -5.40 -13.46 9.89
CA PHE A 898 -4.45 -13.75 8.80
C PHE A 898 -5.07 -13.73 7.41
N SER A 899 -6.37 -13.47 7.32
CA SER A 899 -7.03 -13.41 6.02
C SER A 899 -6.42 -12.30 5.16
N SER A 900 -5.92 -11.20 5.75
CA SER A 900 -5.24 -10.13 5.01
C SER A 900 -3.84 -10.49 4.55
N ASP A 901 -3.47 -9.90 3.41
CA ASP A 901 -2.11 -9.93 2.87
C ASP A 901 -1.04 -9.37 3.84
N ALA A 902 -1.44 -8.65 4.90
CA ALA A 902 -0.61 -8.29 6.04
C ALA A 902 -0.75 -9.37 7.15
N ILE A 903 0.32 -10.09 7.46
CA ILE A 903 0.30 -11.10 8.54
C ILE A 903 0.67 -10.43 9.87
N PRO A 904 -0.23 -10.42 10.88
CA PRO A 904 0.10 -9.96 12.23
C PRO A 904 0.96 -11.01 12.94
N ILE A 905 2.28 -10.99 12.68
CA ILE A 905 3.26 -11.97 13.21
C ILE A 905 3.19 -12.10 14.73
N HIS A 906 2.91 -10.99 15.43
CA HIS A 906 2.76 -11.01 16.88
C HIS A 906 1.68 -11.99 17.37
N LEU A 907 0.65 -12.29 16.57
CA LEU A 907 -0.38 -13.28 16.90
C LEU A 907 0.05 -14.73 16.67
N VAL A 908 1.22 -14.96 16.05
CA VAL A 908 1.80 -16.28 15.74
C VAL A 908 3.21 -16.39 16.32
N THR A 909 3.42 -15.88 17.52
CA THR A 909 4.65 -16.15 18.27
C THR A 909 4.44 -17.31 19.23
N LYS A 910 5.54 -17.95 19.65
CA LYS A 910 5.52 -18.96 20.71
C LYS A 910 4.76 -18.47 21.96
N GLN A 911 4.99 -17.22 22.36
CA GLN A 911 4.33 -16.58 23.50
C GLN A 911 2.82 -16.45 23.27
N ALA A 912 2.40 -16.01 22.08
CA ALA A 912 0.99 -15.87 21.73
C ALA A 912 0.27 -17.23 21.71
N ILE A 913 0.84 -18.23 21.05
CA ILE A 913 0.26 -19.57 20.99
C ILE A 913 0.19 -20.19 22.39
N GLN A 914 1.21 -20.03 23.22
CA GLN A 914 1.17 -20.47 24.63
C GLN A 914 0.02 -19.80 25.39
N LEU A 915 -0.13 -18.47 25.26
CA LEU A 915 -1.23 -17.73 25.87
C LEU A 915 -2.60 -18.26 25.43
N TYR A 916 -2.78 -18.56 24.14
CA TYR A 916 -4.05 -19.12 23.64
C TYR A 916 -4.30 -20.51 24.21
N MET A 917 -3.26 -21.36 24.24
CA MET A 917 -3.34 -22.69 24.84
C MET A 917 -3.73 -22.60 26.32
N ASP A 918 -3.20 -21.64 27.09
CA ASP A 918 -3.53 -21.45 28.51
C ASP A 918 -5.00 -21.05 28.74
N ARG A 919 -5.68 -20.51 27.72
CA ARG A 919 -7.11 -20.16 27.76
C ARG A 919 -8.03 -21.24 27.23
N LEU A 920 -7.48 -22.23 26.55
CA LEU A 920 -8.20 -23.42 26.12
C LEU A 920 -8.35 -24.41 27.28
N THR A 921 -9.50 -25.08 27.32
CA THR A 921 -9.68 -26.28 28.16
C THR A 921 -8.67 -27.38 27.80
N ASP A 922 -8.55 -28.40 28.65
CA ASP A 922 -7.60 -29.49 28.44
C ASP A 922 -7.90 -30.31 27.16
N ASP A 923 -9.14 -30.33 26.71
CA ASP A 923 -9.64 -30.95 25.47
C ASP A 923 -9.93 -29.92 24.34
N GLY A 924 -9.60 -28.65 24.56
CA GLY A 924 -9.83 -27.57 23.61
C GLY A 924 -8.91 -27.63 22.39
N VAL A 925 -9.32 -27.00 21.30
CA VAL A 925 -8.55 -26.94 20.05
C VAL A 925 -8.28 -25.48 19.67
N LEU A 926 -7.02 -25.17 19.41
CA LEU A 926 -6.61 -23.91 18.79
C LEU A 926 -6.62 -24.09 17.27
N CYS A 927 -7.44 -23.31 16.58
CA CYS A 927 -7.52 -23.31 15.12
C CYS A 927 -6.78 -22.09 14.60
N VAL A 928 -5.64 -22.27 13.93
CA VAL A 928 -4.87 -21.16 13.35
C VAL A 928 -5.05 -21.17 11.83
N HIS A 929 -5.65 -20.12 11.28
CA HIS A 929 -5.82 -19.99 9.84
C HIS A 929 -4.47 -19.70 9.17
N THR A 930 -4.01 -20.57 8.26
CA THR A 930 -2.70 -20.45 7.60
C THR A 930 -2.77 -20.27 6.09
N SER A 931 -3.98 -20.10 5.53
CA SER A 931 -4.15 -19.81 4.10
C SER A 931 -3.49 -18.49 3.73
N ASN A 932 -2.41 -18.55 2.96
CA ASN A 932 -1.76 -17.35 2.44
C ASN A 932 -1.18 -17.60 1.05
N ARG A 933 -1.25 -16.58 0.17
CA ARG A 933 -0.74 -16.67 -1.22
C ARG A 933 0.78 -16.56 -1.30
N HIS A 934 1.41 -15.93 -0.31
CA HIS A 934 2.82 -15.49 -0.35
C HIS A 934 3.70 -16.13 0.73
N MET A 935 3.12 -16.65 1.81
CA MET A 935 3.86 -17.21 2.95
C MET A 935 3.37 -18.60 3.34
N ASP A 936 4.30 -19.45 3.74
CA ASP A 936 4.05 -20.80 4.24
C ASP A 936 3.90 -20.79 5.77
N LEU A 937 2.73 -20.37 6.25
CA LEU A 937 2.46 -20.20 7.68
C LEU A 937 2.33 -21.51 8.45
N VAL A 938 2.17 -22.66 7.78
CA VAL A 938 2.13 -23.97 8.43
C VAL A 938 3.45 -24.25 9.15
N ARG A 939 4.59 -23.91 8.53
CA ARG A 939 5.93 -24.13 9.10
C ARG A 939 6.14 -23.48 10.48
N PRO A 940 6.00 -22.14 10.64
CA PRO A 940 6.24 -21.50 11.93
C PRO A 940 5.24 -21.99 12.99
N VAL A 941 3.96 -22.18 12.65
CA VAL A 941 2.93 -22.62 13.61
C VAL A 941 3.20 -24.05 14.09
N ALA A 942 3.46 -24.98 13.17
CA ALA A 942 3.76 -26.38 13.52
C ALA A 942 5.10 -26.50 14.28
N ARG A 943 6.10 -25.68 13.93
CA ARG A 943 7.39 -25.63 14.66
C ARG A 943 7.23 -25.11 16.08
N ILE A 944 6.36 -24.11 16.31
CA ILE A 944 6.01 -23.64 17.64
C ILE A 944 5.31 -24.75 18.43
N ALA A 945 4.33 -25.43 17.85
CA ALA A 945 3.63 -26.54 18.51
C ALA A 945 4.61 -27.66 18.95
N MET A 946 5.59 -27.99 18.11
CA MET A 946 6.67 -28.94 18.43
C MET A 946 7.49 -28.48 19.64
N GLU A 947 7.86 -27.18 19.69
CA GLU A 947 8.61 -26.61 20.81
C GLU A 947 7.81 -26.66 22.13
N LEU A 948 6.54 -26.25 22.08
CA LEU A 948 5.66 -26.25 23.26
C LEU A 948 5.41 -27.68 23.76
N SER A 949 5.31 -28.66 22.85
CA SER A 949 5.17 -30.07 23.20
C SER A 949 6.38 -30.56 23.99
N LYS A 950 7.60 -30.24 23.51
CA LYS A 950 8.86 -30.59 24.19
C LYS A 950 8.94 -29.96 25.58
N GLU A 951 8.67 -28.65 25.69
CA GLU A 951 8.69 -27.95 26.98
C GLU A 951 7.63 -28.46 27.97
N SER A 952 6.45 -28.83 27.47
CA SER A 952 5.39 -29.44 28.26
C SER A 952 5.85 -30.79 28.80
N GLN A 953 6.42 -31.65 27.94
CA GLN A 953 6.91 -32.97 28.33
C GLN A 953 8.07 -32.92 29.33
N GLU A 954 9.03 -32.00 29.15
CA GLU A 954 10.13 -31.77 30.10
C GLU A 954 9.64 -31.39 31.51
N LYS A 955 8.48 -30.71 31.59
CA LYS A 955 7.80 -30.34 32.85
C LYS A 955 6.83 -31.42 33.36
N GLY A 956 6.75 -32.58 32.71
CA GLY A 956 5.80 -33.66 33.04
C GLY A 956 4.34 -33.37 32.64
N GLY A 957 4.13 -32.41 31.74
CA GLY A 957 2.83 -32.03 31.18
C GLY A 957 2.36 -32.90 30.00
N PRO A 958 1.15 -32.64 29.46
CA PRO A 958 0.58 -33.41 28.36
C PRO A 958 1.32 -33.14 27.03
N VAL A 959 1.29 -34.13 26.14
CA VAL A 959 1.78 -33.97 24.75
C VAL A 959 0.90 -32.97 24.02
N ILE A 960 1.52 -32.01 23.33
CA ILE A 960 0.84 -31.10 22.43
C ILE A 960 1.00 -31.64 21.01
N ASN A 961 -0.13 -31.89 20.36
CA ASN A 961 -0.23 -32.45 19.02
C ASN A 961 -0.65 -31.36 18.02
N CYS A 962 -0.29 -31.58 16.76
CA CYS A 962 -0.52 -30.65 15.66
C CYS A 962 -1.00 -31.41 14.43
N MET A 963 -2.08 -30.96 13.77
CA MET A 963 -2.55 -31.49 12.49
C MET A 963 -2.95 -30.37 11.56
N VAL A 964 -2.75 -30.54 10.26
CA VAL A 964 -3.19 -29.58 9.25
C VAL A 964 -4.45 -30.10 8.57
N GLY A 965 -5.49 -29.27 8.54
CA GLY A 965 -6.69 -29.50 7.76
C GLY A 965 -6.68 -28.58 6.54
N LYS A 966 -6.58 -29.17 5.34
CA LYS A 966 -6.57 -28.45 4.07
C LYS A 966 -7.83 -28.78 3.28
N ASP A 967 -8.69 -27.79 3.10
CA ASP A 967 -9.88 -27.91 2.29
C ASP A 967 -9.54 -27.79 0.80
N LEU A 968 -9.67 -28.91 0.09
CA LEU A 968 -9.35 -29.04 -1.34
C LEU A 968 -10.53 -28.74 -2.27
N GLY A 969 -11.64 -28.19 -1.76
CA GLY A 969 -12.88 -27.98 -2.53
C GLY A 969 -12.67 -27.35 -3.93
N GLU A 970 -13.47 -27.78 -4.90
CA GLU A 970 -13.55 -27.13 -6.21
C GLU A 970 -14.10 -25.70 -6.01
N LYS A 971 -13.28 -24.67 -6.30
CA LYS A 971 -13.53 -23.23 -6.09
C LYS A 971 -14.91 -22.68 -6.56
N GLU A 972 -15.68 -23.46 -7.30
CA GLU A 972 -16.85 -23.00 -8.06
C GLU A 972 -18.10 -23.85 -7.83
N ARG A 973 -18.09 -24.82 -6.90
CA ARG A 973 -19.21 -25.78 -6.79
C ARG A 973 -20.35 -25.34 -5.88
N TYR A 974 -20.11 -24.48 -4.88
CA TYR A 974 -21.12 -24.09 -3.90
C TYR A 974 -21.08 -22.60 -3.56
N MET A 975 -22.24 -21.95 -3.55
CA MET A 975 -22.42 -20.55 -3.15
C MET A 975 -21.80 -20.28 -1.78
N GLY A 976 -20.93 -19.26 -1.71
CA GLY A 976 -20.36 -18.80 -0.46
C GLY A 976 -19.14 -19.58 0.08
N HIS A 977 -18.70 -20.66 -0.56
CA HIS A 977 -17.60 -21.53 -0.09
C HIS A 977 -16.22 -21.07 -0.60
N PHE A 978 -15.21 -21.05 0.28
CA PHE A 978 -13.80 -20.83 -0.07
C PHE A 978 -12.91 -21.92 0.52
N THR A 979 -11.91 -22.35 -0.25
CA THR A 979 -10.87 -23.25 0.25
C THR A 979 -10.03 -22.60 1.32
N SER A 980 -9.53 -23.40 2.26
CA SER A 980 -8.69 -22.93 3.37
C SER A 980 -7.74 -23.99 3.89
N GLU A 981 -6.68 -23.53 4.57
CA GLU A 981 -5.72 -24.35 5.28
C GLU A 981 -5.63 -23.86 6.73
N TYR A 982 -5.80 -24.78 7.67
CA TYR A 982 -5.76 -24.50 9.10
C TYR A 982 -4.79 -25.44 9.81
N VAL A 983 -4.00 -24.91 10.73
CA VAL A 983 -3.21 -25.70 11.67
C VAL A 983 -4.00 -25.82 12.98
N MET A 984 -4.27 -27.06 13.37
CA MET A 984 -4.98 -27.40 14.62
C MET A 984 -3.98 -27.82 15.68
N ILE A 985 -3.93 -27.11 16.79
CA ILE A 985 -3.08 -27.42 17.95
C ILE A 985 -3.96 -27.84 19.13
N TYR A 986 -3.66 -28.97 19.75
CA TYR A 986 -4.47 -29.56 20.82
C TYR A 986 -3.62 -30.43 21.76
N ARG A 987 -4.15 -30.76 22.94
CA ARG A 987 -3.48 -31.62 23.94
C ARG A 987 -3.98 -33.06 23.86
N GLY A 988 -3.06 -34.02 23.95
CA GLY A 988 -3.36 -35.45 23.87
C GLY A 988 -4.00 -35.87 22.54
N ASP A 989 -4.64 -37.04 22.51
CA ASP A 989 -5.07 -37.68 21.24
C ASP A 989 -6.58 -37.60 20.98
N GLY A 990 -7.32 -36.86 21.80
CA GLY A 990 -8.79 -36.83 21.73
C GLY A 990 -9.32 -36.32 20.38
N PHE A 991 -8.68 -35.28 19.84
CA PHE A 991 -9.04 -34.73 18.53
C PHE A 991 -8.67 -35.66 17.38
N THR A 992 -7.46 -36.25 17.40
CA THR A 992 -7.01 -37.24 16.40
C THR A 992 -7.98 -38.41 16.28
N LYS A 993 -8.38 -38.99 17.42
CA LYS A 993 -9.36 -40.10 17.46
C LYS A 993 -10.72 -39.70 16.90
N THR A 994 -11.12 -38.44 17.08
CA THR A 994 -12.36 -37.91 16.49
C THR A 994 -12.26 -37.86 14.97
N LEU A 995 -11.14 -37.38 14.43
CA LEU A 995 -10.91 -37.32 12.98
C LEU A 995 -10.89 -38.72 12.36
N GLU A 996 -10.16 -39.66 12.96
CA GLU A 996 -10.11 -41.06 12.52
C GLU A 996 -11.49 -41.72 12.51
N ARG A 997 -12.29 -41.46 13.57
CA ARG A 997 -13.68 -41.94 13.65
C ARG A 997 -14.54 -41.37 12.52
N ASN A 998 -14.45 -40.07 12.26
CA ASN A 998 -15.22 -39.40 11.21
C ASN A 998 -14.81 -39.91 9.82
N GLU A 999 -13.51 -40.12 9.58
CA GLU A 999 -13.01 -40.67 8.32
C GLU A 999 -13.45 -42.13 8.11
N LYS A 1000 -13.43 -42.94 9.17
CA LYS A 1000 -13.96 -44.31 9.13
C LYS A 1000 -15.46 -44.31 8.79
N GLN A 1001 -16.26 -43.49 9.46
CA GLN A 1001 -17.70 -43.35 9.15
C GLN A 1001 -17.92 -42.92 7.69
N LYS A 1002 -17.09 -42.01 7.16
CA LYS A 1002 -17.13 -41.62 5.75
C LYS A 1002 -16.82 -42.80 4.82
N LYS A 1003 -15.77 -43.59 5.10
CA LYS A 1003 -15.40 -44.78 4.30
C LYS A 1003 -16.49 -45.86 4.35
N ASP A 1004 -16.99 -46.18 5.55
CA ASP A 1004 -18.05 -47.16 5.76
C ASP A 1004 -19.33 -46.76 5.00
N PHE A 1005 -19.67 -45.47 5.02
CA PHE A 1005 -20.79 -44.94 4.24
C PHE A 1005 -20.59 -45.08 2.73
N ILE A 1006 -19.42 -44.68 2.20
CA ILE A 1006 -19.08 -44.82 0.77
C ILE A 1006 -19.15 -46.28 0.33
N GLN A 1007 -18.68 -47.21 1.17
CA GLN A 1007 -18.74 -48.64 0.90
C GLN A 1007 -20.17 -49.21 0.98
N SER A 1008 -21.02 -48.68 1.87
CA SER A 1008 -22.41 -49.12 2.04
C SER A 1008 -23.34 -48.72 0.89
N LYS A 1009 -22.99 -47.70 0.11
CA LYS A 1009 -23.72 -47.27 -1.10
C LYS A 1009 -23.01 -47.77 -2.36
N THR A 1010 -23.45 -48.90 -2.90
CA THR A 1010 -23.04 -49.42 -4.21
C THR A 1010 -23.36 -48.42 -5.32
N MET A 1011 -22.39 -47.58 -5.69
CA MET A 1011 -22.33 -46.95 -7.00
C MET A 1011 -21.08 -47.48 -7.71
N LYS A 1012 -21.28 -48.38 -8.68
CA LYS A 1012 -20.18 -48.84 -9.54
C LYS A 1012 -19.62 -47.62 -10.28
N PRO A 1013 -18.32 -47.33 -10.22
CA PRO A 1013 -17.73 -46.34 -11.11
C PRO A 1013 -17.92 -46.83 -12.55
N MET A 1014 -18.61 -46.06 -13.39
CA MET A 1014 -18.68 -46.35 -14.82
C MET A 1014 -17.29 -46.10 -15.44
N PRO A 1015 -16.79 -47.00 -16.31
CA PRO A 1015 -15.54 -46.76 -17.02
C PRO A 1015 -15.77 -45.66 -18.07
N VAL A 1016 -15.00 -44.58 -17.97
CA VAL A 1016 -15.05 -43.41 -18.87
C VAL A 1016 -14.45 -43.78 -20.22
N ARG A 1017 -15.17 -43.51 -21.32
CA ARG A 1017 -14.66 -43.73 -22.69
C ARG A 1017 -14.68 -42.47 -23.58
N ASP A 1018 -15.07 -41.30 -23.08
CA ASP A 1018 -15.01 -40.04 -23.84
C ASP A 1018 -14.93 -38.81 -22.89
N GLU A 1019 -14.13 -37.81 -23.26
CA GLU A 1019 -13.81 -36.63 -22.41
C GLU A 1019 -14.98 -35.62 -22.29
N ARG A 1020 -16.09 -35.82 -23.00
CA ARG A 1020 -17.26 -34.91 -22.97
C ARG A 1020 -18.36 -35.31 -21.98
N GLU A 1021 -18.24 -36.45 -21.32
CA GLU A 1021 -19.19 -36.91 -20.30
C GLU A 1021 -18.50 -36.97 -18.95
N ARG A 1022 -18.43 -35.82 -18.25
CA ARG A 1022 -18.07 -35.81 -16.83
C ARG A 1022 -19.09 -36.68 -16.06
N PRO A 1023 -18.66 -37.54 -15.13
CA PRO A 1023 -19.58 -38.41 -14.41
C PRO A 1023 -20.51 -37.54 -13.56
N GLN A 1024 -21.82 -37.68 -13.78
CA GLN A 1024 -22.80 -37.34 -12.75
C GLN A 1024 -22.54 -38.29 -11.56
N MET A 1025 -21.75 -37.83 -10.59
CA MET A 1025 -21.67 -38.50 -9.30
C MET A 1025 -23.08 -38.56 -8.73
N GLY A 1026 -23.54 -39.77 -8.38
CA GLY A 1026 -24.90 -39.98 -7.94
C GLY A 1026 -25.23 -39.12 -6.73
N ARG A 1027 -26.49 -38.69 -6.66
CA ARG A 1027 -27.00 -37.88 -5.54
C ARG A 1027 -26.59 -38.49 -4.20
N ALA A 1028 -25.84 -37.73 -3.43
CA ALA A 1028 -25.80 -37.93 -1.99
C ALA A 1028 -27.26 -37.85 -1.48
N PRO A 1029 -27.66 -38.67 -0.48
CA PRO A 1029 -29.01 -38.58 0.07
C PRO A 1029 -29.24 -37.18 0.64
N ASP A 1030 -30.51 -36.75 0.73
CA ASP A 1030 -30.80 -35.39 1.19
C ASP A 1030 -30.11 -35.15 2.56
N GLY A 1031 -29.47 -33.98 2.74
CA GLY A 1031 -28.68 -33.67 3.94
C GLY A 1031 -27.23 -34.18 3.96
N TRP A 1032 -26.81 -34.94 2.95
CA TRP A 1032 -25.40 -35.32 2.70
C TRP A 1032 -24.78 -34.61 1.48
N GLN A 1033 -25.54 -33.82 0.73
CA GLN A 1033 -25.05 -33.06 -0.45
C GLN A 1033 -23.91 -32.07 -0.14
N ILE A 1034 -23.63 -31.80 1.14
CA ILE A 1034 -22.67 -30.78 1.61
C ILE A 1034 -21.42 -31.43 2.26
N LEU A 1035 -21.30 -32.76 2.23
CA LEU A 1035 -20.08 -33.51 2.60
C LEU A 1035 -19.02 -33.59 1.48
N ASN A 1036 -19.16 -32.77 0.44
CA ASN A 1036 -18.20 -32.67 -0.67
C ASN A 1036 -17.06 -31.67 -0.41
N SER A 1037 -16.91 -31.09 0.79
CA SER A 1037 -15.61 -30.50 1.14
C SER A 1037 -14.62 -31.62 1.38
N ASN A 1038 -13.56 -31.63 0.59
CA ASN A 1038 -12.50 -32.61 0.71
C ASN A 1038 -11.43 -32.03 1.62
N VAL A 1039 -11.69 -32.04 2.93
CA VAL A 1039 -10.67 -31.68 3.93
C VAL A 1039 -9.68 -32.82 4.01
N GLU A 1040 -8.49 -32.60 3.47
CA GLU A 1040 -7.34 -33.45 3.64
C GLU A 1040 -6.69 -33.14 4.98
N TRP A 1041 -6.63 -34.15 5.85
CA TRP A 1041 -5.94 -34.06 7.13
C TRP A 1041 -4.56 -34.70 7.01
N TYR A 1042 -3.51 -33.95 7.35
CA TYR A 1042 -2.15 -34.46 7.26
C TYR A 1042 -1.27 -34.03 8.45
N ASP A 1043 -0.24 -34.84 8.70
CA ASP A 1043 0.77 -34.57 9.73
C ASP A 1043 1.84 -33.62 9.14
N PRO A 1044 1.99 -32.38 9.67
CA PRO A 1044 2.92 -31.42 9.11
C PRO A 1044 4.40 -31.87 9.24
N TYR A 1045 4.70 -32.77 10.16
CA TYR A 1045 6.05 -33.27 10.41
C TYR A 1045 6.45 -34.41 9.46
N LYS A 1046 5.52 -34.91 8.65
CA LYS A 1046 5.76 -36.02 7.69
C LYS A 1046 5.38 -35.66 6.27
N ASP A 1047 4.23 -35.03 6.10
CA ASP A 1047 3.55 -34.96 4.80
C ASP A 1047 3.48 -33.55 4.24
N HIS A 1048 3.82 -32.52 5.02
CA HIS A 1048 3.85 -31.14 4.53
C HIS A 1048 4.81 -30.98 3.34
N GLY A 1049 4.44 -30.14 2.38
CA GLY A 1049 5.12 -30.02 1.11
C GLY A 1049 4.44 -29.02 0.18
N GLU A 1050 5.09 -28.73 -0.95
CA GLU A 1050 4.66 -27.75 -1.94
C GLU A 1050 4.52 -28.39 -3.31
N THR A 1051 3.53 -27.97 -4.08
CA THR A 1051 3.43 -28.32 -5.50
C THR A 1051 4.38 -27.43 -6.31
N ARG A 1052 5.37 -28.02 -6.98
CA ARG A 1052 6.34 -27.31 -7.82
C ARG A 1052 6.20 -27.74 -9.26
N ARG A 1053 6.47 -26.82 -10.18
CA ARG A 1053 6.54 -27.12 -11.60
C ARG A 1053 7.93 -27.64 -11.96
N VAL A 1054 8.04 -28.93 -12.30
CA VAL A 1054 9.30 -29.58 -12.68
C VAL A 1054 9.12 -30.15 -14.08
N GLY A 1055 9.88 -29.64 -15.06
CA GLY A 1055 9.80 -30.13 -16.45
C GLY A 1055 8.47 -29.87 -17.16
N GLY A 1056 7.63 -28.94 -16.67
CA GLY A 1056 6.33 -28.63 -17.25
C GLY A 1056 5.14 -29.30 -16.54
N GLU A 1057 5.38 -30.31 -15.71
CA GLU A 1057 4.38 -30.97 -14.88
C GLU A 1057 4.39 -30.44 -13.44
N TYR A 1058 3.22 -30.45 -12.79
CA TYR A 1058 3.08 -30.10 -11.38
C TYR A 1058 3.34 -31.33 -10.51
N THR A 1059 4.42 -31.32 -9.73
CA THR A 1059 4.79 -32.40 -8.82
C THR A 1059 4.73 -31.92 -7.38
N TYR A 1060 4.12 -32.72 -6.50
CA TYR A 1060 4.13 -32.44 -5.06
C TYR A 1060 5.46 -32.87 -4.45
N VAL A 1061 6.19 -31.92 -3.85
CA VAL A 1061 7.48 -32.16 -3.19
C VAL A 1061 7.26 -32.10 -1.68
N LYS A 1062 7.46 -33.25 -1.00
CA LYS A 1062 7.42 -33.31 0.47
C LYS A 1062 8.59 -32.52 1.06
N MET A 1063 8.27 -31.62 1.98
CA MET A 1063 9.19 -30.75 2.71
C MET A 1063 8.71 -30.64 4.18
N PRO A 1064 8.85 -31.72 4.97
CA PRO A 1064 8.30 -31.79 6.31
C PRO A 1064 8.87 -30.69 7.22
N VAL A 1065 8.09 -30.29 8.22
CA VAL A 1065 8.53 -29.33 9.25
C VAL A 1065 9.50 -30.02 10.21
N THR A 1066 10.65 -29.40 10.47
CA THR A 1066 11.74 -29.95 11.27
C THR A 1066 12.24 -28.96 12.33
N GLU A 1067 13.09 -29.41 13.26
CA GLU A 1067 13.71 -28.52 14.25
C GLU A 1067 14.60 -27.42 13.65
N LYS A 1068 15.05 -27.59 12.39
CA LYS A 1068 15.85 -26.59 11.67
C LYS A 1068 15.03 -25.41 11.16
N ASP A 1069 13.70 -25.56 11.06
CA ASP A 1069 12.81 -24.47 10.68
C ASP A 1069 12.76 -23.41 11.80
N SER A 1070 12.61 -22.15 11.41
CA SER A 1070 12.63 -21.03 12.34
C SER A 1070 11.40 -21.01 13.24
N VAL A 1071 11.61 -20.87 14.55
CA VAL A 1071 10.56 -20.59 15.53
C VAL A 1071 10.35 -19.08 15.57
N TRP A 1072 9.13 -18.63 15.30
CA TRP A 1072 8.79 -17.23 15.52
C TRP A 1072 8.60 -16.98 17.02
N THR A 1073 9.44 -16.10 17.55
CA THR A 1073 9.35 -15.63 18.93
C THR A 1073 9.13 -14.12 18.95
N ASP A 1074 8.84 -13.57 20.13
CA ASP A 1074 8.74 -12.13 20.34
C ASP A 1074 10.07 -11.36 20.07
N ASP A 1075 11.15 -12.03 19.63
CA ASP A 1075 12.36 -11.39 19.09
C ASP A 1075 12.31 -11.11 17.57
N TYR A 1076 11.30 -11.64 16.87
CA TYR A 1076 10.98 -11.37 15.47
C TYR A 1076 12.13 -11.55 14.46
N SER A 1077 13.00 -12.51 14.76
CA SER A 1077 14.06 -12.97 13.86
C SER A 1077 13.54 -13.91 12.76
N HIS A 1078 14.21 -13.94 11.61
CA HIS A 1078 13.97 -14.89 10.52
C HIS A 1078 12.56 -14.88 9.88
N ILE A 1079 11.91 -13.72 9.81
CA ILE A 1079 10.55 -13.58 9.22
C ILE A 1079 10.53 -14.01 7.74
N LEU A 1080 11.64 -13.82 7.01
CA LEU A 1080 11.72 -14.18 5.60
C LEU A 1080 11.84 -15.70 5.35
N SER A 1081 12.05 -16.53 6.38
CA SER A 1081 12.22 -17.98 6.19
C SER A 1081 10.96 -18.69 5.67
N VAL A 1082 9.80 -18.03 5.77
CA VAL A 1082 8.49 -18.58 5.37
C VAL A 1082 8.00 -18.04 4.03
N VAL A 1083 8.75 -17.12 3.40
CA VAL A 1083 8.33 -16.55 2.11
C VAL A 1083 8.35 -17.65 1.05
N ARG A 1084 7.19 -17.90 0.46
CA ARG A 1084 7.08 -18.75 -0.72
C ARG A 1084 7.66 -17.96 -1.88
N TRP A 1085 8.92 -18.22 -2.24
CA TRP A 1085 9.56 -17.61 -3.41
C TRP A 1085 8.97 -18.21 -4.69
N HIS A 1086 7.71 -17.90 -4.97
CA HIS A 1086 7.07 -18.17 -6.25
C HIS A 1086 7.38 -16.97 -7.13
N TRP A 1087 8.56 -16.97 -7.76
CA TRP A 1087 8.83 -16.01 -8.82
C TRP A 1087 7.75 -16.21 -9.89
N PRO A 1088 7.08 -15.16 -10.40
CA PRO A 1088 5.88 -15.25 -11.27
C PRO A 1088 6.12 -15.88 -12.65
N TRP A 1089 7.23 -16.60 -12.82
CA TRP A 1089 7.65 -17.34 -14.01
C TRP A 1089 7.59 -18.87 -13.81
N GLN A 1090 7.09 -19.35 -12.68
CA GLN A 1090 6.73 -20.76 -12.45
C GLN A 1090 5.26 -20.97 -12.79
#